data_AF-A0A8F6SRH2-F1
#
_entry.id   AF-A0A8F6SRH2-F1
#
_cell.length_a   1.000
_cell.length_b   1.000
_cell.length_c   1.000
_cell.angle_alpha   90.00
_cell.angle_beta   90.00
_cell.angle_gamma   90.00
#
_symmetry.space_group_name_H-M   'P 1'
#
loop_
_entity.id
_entity.type
_entity.pdbx_description
1 polymer ?
#
loop_
_entity_poly.entity_id
_entity_poly.type
_entity_poly.pdbx_seq_one_letter_code
_entity_poly.pdbx_strand_id
1 'polypeptide(L)'
;MNDVAETLDPLRLPLTGERLIEASAGTGKTFTIAALYLRLLLGLGGSAAFPRPLTVEELLVVTFTEAATEELRGRIRSNIHELRIACLRESTDNPLYARLLEEISDKKQAAQWLLLAERQMDEAAVFTIHGFCQRMLSLNAFESGMLFEQQLIEDESLLRYQACADFWRRHCYPLPRDIAQVVFDVWKGPKALLKDIDRYLQGEAPVIKAPPSQEETLASRHEQILARINQVKQQWCEAVSELDALIESSGIDRRKFNRGNQAKWIEKITAWAQEETKNYQLPEALGKFSQRFLAERTKAGGVTPQHPLFVAIDNLLGEPLSIKDLVLTRALSEIRETVAQEKRRRGELGFDDMLSRLDTALRSESGEALATAIRTRFPVAMIDEFQDTDPQQYRIFRRIWRHQPDTALLLIGDPKQAIYAFRGADIFTYMKARSEVSAHYTLDTNWRSAPGMVNSVNKLFSQMNDAFMFRDIPFSPVKFAPRNQSLQFKVNDAPQPAMTLWLMEGESCGSGDYQSYMAQVCATQIRDWLRAGQTGDALLTNGDSSRPVRASDISVLVRSRREAALIRDALTLLAIPSVYLSNRDSVFETLEAQEMLWVLQAVMAPERENTLRSALATSMMGLTALDIETLNNDENAWDAVVEEFDGYRQIWHKRGVMPMLRALMSARNIAENLLATAGGERRLTDILHISELLQEAGSQLESEHALVRWLAQHILEPDSNASSQQLRLESDKHLVQIVTIHKSKGLEYPLVWLPFITHFRVQDQAFYHDRHSYEAVLDLSHAEESIALAEAERLAEDLRLLYVALTRAVWHCSLGVAPLVRRRSDKKGETDVHQSALGRLLQKGEPMDAAGLRACIEALCDEDIVCRTPGSTDNDRWQIAAASHAELSARTLQRLLYDSWRVTSYSGLQQRGHSVAQDLIPRLDIDAAGVGEAAEAPAMTPHHFPRGASPGTFLHSLFEELDFTQPIDPQWVQEKLELSGFETRWEPVLTRWLDTVLHVPLNETGVSLSVLTGREKQVEMEFYLPIAQPLTAGELDALIRRYDPLSAGCPALDFMQVRGMLKGFIDLVFRYEGRYYLLDYKSNWLGEDSAAYTQTAMAAAMQAHRYDLQYQLYTLALHRYLRHRMANYDYERHFGGVIYLFLRGVDSERPQQGIFTTRPAAALINQLDDMFAGEMSEEAQ
;
A
#
# COMPACT_ATOMS: atom_id res chain seq x y z
N MET A 1 -6.05 45.46 -10.56
CA MET A 1 -7.11 45.03 -9.63
C MET A 1 -6.43 44.60 -8.33
N ASN A 2 -7.15 44.73 -7.24
CA ASN A 2 -6.67 44.99 -5.88
C ASN A 2 -5.64 44.00 -5.32
N ASP A 3 -4.72 44.52 -4.50
CA ASP A 3 -3.77 43.76 -3.65
C ASP A 3 -4.49 42.89 -2.58
N VAL A 4 -5.82 43.02 -2.48
CA VAL A 4 -6.68 42.37 -1.49
C VAL A 4 -7.75 41.56 -2.20
N ALA A 5 -7.83 40.26 -1.88
CA ALA A 5 -8.81 39.32 -2.40
C ALA A 5 -10.25 39.74 -2.06
N GLU A 6 -11.19 39.50 -2.97
CA GLU A 6 -12.61 39.81 -2.78
C GLU A 6 -13.31 38.76 -1.88
N THR A 7 -14.21 39.18 -0.98
CA THR A 7 -15.01 38.21 -0.23
C THR A 7 -15.93 37.42 -1.17
N LEU A 8 -15.80 36.10 -1.15
CA LEU A 8 -16.55 35.22 -2.05
C LEU A 8 -18.04 35.14 -1.68
N ASP A 9 -18.93 35.46 -2.62
CA ASP A 9 -20.31 34.92 -2.64
C ASP A 9 -20.36 33.72 -3.61
N PRO A 10 -20.50 32.48 -3.12
CA PRO A 10 -20.55 31.28 -3.97
C PRO A 10 -21.63 31.34 -5.06
N LEU A 11 -22.73 32.08 -4.85
CA LEU A 11 -23.82 32.19 -5.83
C LEU A 11 -23.53 33.18 -6.97
N ARG A 12 -22.56 34.07 -6.79
CA ARG A 12 -22.23 35.12 -7.76
C ARG A 12 -20.80 35.04 -8.29
N LEU A 13 -20.00 34.06 -7.83
CA LEU A 13 -18.69 33.78 -8.41
C LEU A 13 -18.82 33.54 -9.94
N PRO A 14 -18.07 34.27 -10.78
CA PRO A 14 -18.04 34.02 -12.21
C PRO A 14 -17.40 32.66 -12.52
N LEU A 15 -18.21 31.72 -13.02
CA LEU A 15 -17.82 30.35 -13.33
C LEU A 15 -17.14 30.22 -14.70
N THR A 16 -16.33 31.20 -15.11
CA THR A 16 -15.60 31.21 -16.39
C THR A 16 -14.17 31.71 -16.17
N GLY A 17 -13.21 31.21 -16.95
CA GLY A 17 -11.80 31.56 -16.82
C GLY A 17 -11.17 31.07 -15.51
N GLU A 18 -10.07 31.69 -15.09
CA GLU A 18 -9.32 31.27 -13.91
C GLU A 18 -9.77 32.01 -12.64
N ARG A 19 -9.97 31.28 -11.54
CA ARG A 19 -10.34 31.82 -10.23
C ARG A 19 -9.48 31.19 -9.14
N LEU A 20 -8.89 32.01 -8.29
CA LEU A 20 -8.17 31.54 -7.11
C LEU A 20 -9.00 31.85 -5.86
N ILE A 21 -9.38 30.81 -5.12
CA ILE A 21 -10.24 30.91 -3.93
C ILE A 21 -9.43 30.48 -2.70
N GLU A 22 -9.11 31.47 -1.86
CA GLU A 22 -8.45 31.26 -0.58
C GLU A 22 -9.47 30.92 0.51
N ALA A 23 -9.48 29.65 0.92
CA ALA A 23 -10.42 29.12 1.92
C ALA A 23 -9.70 28.85 3.25
N SER A 24 -9.59 29.89 4.09
CA SER A 24 -8.94 29.78 5.41
C SER A 24 -9.52 28.65 6.29
N ALA A 25 -8.78 28.22 7.30
CA ALA A 25 -9.19 27.10 8.14
C ALA A 25 -10.61 27.26 8.71
N GLY A 26 -11.46 26.24 8.52
CA GLY A 26 -12.83 26.20 9.04
C GLY A 26 -13.83 27.13 8.33
N THR A 27 -13.47 27.74 7.20
CA THR A 27 -14.35 28.70 6.50
C THR A 27 -15.43 28.08 5.59
N GLY A 28 -15.45 26.75 5.46
CA GLY A 28 -16.47 26.04 4.69
C GLY A 28 -16.06 25.70 3.25
N LYS A 29 -14.77 25.45 2.98
CA LYS A 29 -14.24 25.05 1.67
C LYS A 29 -15.08 23.98 0.95
N THR A 30 -15.33 22.85 1.62
CA THR A 30 -16.11 21.73 1.06
C THR A 30 -17.56 22.10 0.79
N PHE A 31 -18.16 22.96 1.62
CA PHE A 31 -19.48 23.51 1.39
C PHE A 31 -19.51 24.42 0.14
N THR A 32 -18.50 25.28 -0.01
CA THR A 32 -18.34 26.12 -1.21
C THR A 32 -18.19 25.28 -2.47
N ILE A 33 -17.32 24.26 -2.47
CA ILE A 33 -17.16 23.34 -3.61
C ILE A 33 -18.51 22.72 -4.00
N ALA A 34 -19.25 22.20 -3.02
CA ALA A 34 -20.53 21.57 -3.29
C ALA A 34 -21.58 22.58 -3.83
N ALA A 35 -21.58 23.82 -3.34
CA ALA A 35 -22.44 24.87 -3.88
C ALA A 35 -22.10 25.22 -5.34
N LEU A 36 -20.81 25.35 -5.66
CA LEU A 36 -20.35 25.59 -7.03
C LEU A 36 -20.69 24.41 -7.96
N TYR A 37 -20.58 23.18 -7.47
CA TYR A 37 -20.96 21.97 -8.21
C TYR A 37 -22.44 22.01 -8.61
N LEU A 38 -23.34 22.33 -7.68
CA LEU A 38 -24.78 22.47 -7.98
C LEU A 38 -25.07 23.59 -8.97
N ARG A 39 -24.37 24.72 -8.87
CA ARG A 39 -24.52 25.82 -9.84
C ARG A 39 -24.11 25.40 -11.24
N LEU A 40 -23.03 24.63 -11.37
CA LEU A 40 -22.56 24.15 -12.67
C LEU A 40 -23.50 23.11 -13.27
N LEU A 41 -24.05 22.19 -12.47
CA LEU A 41 -25.04 21.21 -12.94
C LEU A 41 -26.31 21.87 -13.49
N LEU A 42 -26.77 22.95 -12.85
CA LEU A 42 -28.03 23.62 -13.18
C LEU A 42 -27.85 24.88 -14.04
N GLY A 43 -26.62 25.30 -14.35
CA GLY A 43 -26.33 26.53 -15.09
C GLY A 43 -26.75 27.82 -14.37
N LEU A 44 -26.58 27.89 -13.04
CA LEU A 44 -27.10 28.98 -12.20
C LEU A 44 -26.10 30.14 -11.98
N GLY A 45 -26.63 31.32 -11.65
CA GLY A 45 -25.87 32.53 -11.28
C GLY A 45 -25.90 33.70 -12.26
N GLY A 46 -26.81 33.69 -13.25
CA GLY A 46 -27.02 34.82 -14.16
C GLY A 46 -25.80 35.12 -15.04
N SER A 47 -25.32 36.37 -15.07
CA SER A 47 -24.12 36.75 -15.85
C SER A 47 -22.82 36.10 -15.35
N ALA A 48 -22.84 35.50 -14.15
CA ALA A 48 -21.74 34.76 -13.56
C ALA A 48 -21.87 33.23 -13.75
N ALA A 49 -22.91 32.77 -14.46
CA ALA A 49 -23.12 31.36 -14.76
C ALA A 49 -22.13 30.86 -15.83
N PHE A 50 -21.88 29.55 -15.84
CA PHE A 50 -21.20 28.91 -16.97
C PHE A 50 -22.15 28.89 -18.20
N PRO A 51 -21.65 28.94 -19.45
CA PRO A 51 -22.48 29.10 -20.64
C PRO A 51 -23.58 28.04 -20.85
N ARG A 52 -23.45 26.86 -20.24
CA ARG A 52 -24.42 25.76 -20.31
C ARG A 52 -24.49 24.98 -18.98
N PRO A 53 -25.58 24.25 -18.68
CA PRO A 53 -25.53 23.24 -17.63
C PRO A 53 -24.56 22.12 -17.99
N LEU A 54 -23.86 21.59 -16.99
CA LEU A 54 -22.88 20.51 -17.11
C LEU A 54 -23.41 19.22 -16.49
N THR A 55 -22.84 18.09 -16.88
CA THR A 55 -23.11 16.77 -16.30
C THR A 55 -22.06 16.39 -15.25
N VAL A 56 -22.34 15.36 -14.43
CA VAL A 56 -21.41 14.93 -13.37
C VAL A 56 -20.08 14.39 -13.92
N GLU A 57 -20.08 13.90 -15.15
CA GLU A 57 -18.88 13.41 -15.87
C GLU A 57 -18.03 14.54 -16.44
N GLU A 58 -18.61 15.72 -16.67
CA GLU A 58 -17.91 16.90 -17.22
C GLU A 58 -17.30 17.79 -16.14
N LEU A 59 -17.71 17.62 -14.88
CA LEU A 59 -17.25 18.39 -13.74
C LEU A 59 -16.06 17.70 -13.07
N LEU A 60 -14.86 18.03 -13.55
CA LEU A 60 -13.64 17.50 -12.96
C LEU A 60 -13.40 18.11 -11.59
N VAL A 61 -13.30 17.27 -10.57
CA VAL A 61 -12.89 17.65 -9.22
C VAL A 61 -11.69 16.82 -8.84
N VAL A 62 -10.58 17.50 -8.55
CA VAL A 62 -9.31 16.85 -8.22
C VAL A 62 -8.98 17.13 -6.76
N THR A 63 -8.68 16.09 -6.00
CA THR A 63 -8.27 16.17 -4.59
C THR A 63 -6.89 15.53 -4.37
N PHE A 64 -6.29 15.76 -3.21
CA PHE A 64 -4.98 15.22 -2.86
C PHE A 64 -5.01 13.79 -2.31
N THR A 65 -6.10 13.35 -1.69
CA THR A 65 -6.19 12.04 -1.01
C THR A 65 -7.45 11.27 -1.40
N GLU A 66 -7.37 9.94 -1.40
CA GLU A 66 -8.54 9.08 -1.68
C GLU A 66 -9.69 9.32 -0.70
N ALA A 67 -9.38 9.51 0.59
CA ALA A 67 -10.39 9.84 1.59
C ALA A 67 -11.11 11.18 1.30
N ALA A 68 -10.39 12.19 0.80
CA ALA A 68 -11.02 13.45 0.40
C ALA A 68 -11.90 13.28 -0.84
N THR A 69 -11.51 12.45 -1.80
CA THR A 69 -12.34 12.07 -2.96
C THR A 69 -13.65 11.42 -2.50
N GLU A 70 -13.58 10.43 -1.61
CA GLU A 70 -14.76 9.72 -1.10
C GLU A 70 -15.70 10.63 -0.30
N GLU A 71 -15.13 11.41 0.63
CA GLU A 71 -15.91 12.39 1.42
C GLU A 71 -16.62 13.38 0.50
N LEU A 72 -15.89 13.97 -0.45
CA LEU A 72 -16.42 14.99 -1.35
C LEU A 72 -17.47 14.41 -2.31
N ARG A 73 -17.27 13.20 -2.83
CA ARG A 73 -18.24 12.49 -3.67
C ARG A 73 -19.52 12.19 -2.88
N GLY A 74 -19.40 11.68 -1.66
CA GLY A 74 -20.53 11.43 -0.77
C GLY A 74 -21.31 12.70 -0.45
N ARG A 75 -20.60 13.80 -0.18
CA ARG A 75 -21.22 15.10 0.10
C ARG A 75 -21.93 15.70 -1.10
N ILE A 76 -21.32 15.66 -2.29
CA ILE A 76 -21.96 16.12 -3.53
C ILE A 76 -23.23 15.32 -3.80
N ARG A 77 -23.19 13.99 -3.66
CA ARG A 77 -24.36 13.12 -3.83
C ARG A 77 -25.49 13.50 -2.88
N SER A 78 -25.17 13.72 -1.60
CA SER A 78 -26.16 14.16 -0.60
C SER A 78 -26.79 15.51 -0.98
N ASN A 79 -25.97 16.48 -1.38
CA ASN A 79 -26.48 17.81 -1.74
C ASN A 79 -27.33 17.79 -3.02
N ILE A 80 -26.97 16.97 -4.02
CA ILE A 80 -27.80 16.75 -5.22
C ILE A 80 -29.15 16.15 -4.80
N HIS A 81 -29.15 15.14 -3.94
CA HIS A 81 -30.37 14.50 -3.43
C HIS A 81 -31.27 15.49 -2.69
N GLU A 82 -30.70 16.24 -1.75
CA GLU A 82 -31.45 17.21 -0.94
C GLU A 82 -32.00 18.36 -1.79
N LEU A 83 -31.20 18.94 -2.70
CA LEU A 83 -31.69 19.99 -3.59
C LEU A 83 -32.75 19.46 -4.55
N ARG A 84 -32.65 18.21 -5.01
CA ARG A 84 -33.69 17.57 -5.83
C ARG A 84 -35.02 17.50 -5.07
N ILE A 85 -34.98 17.01 -3.83
CA ILE A 85 -36.18 16.94 -2.98
C ILE A 85 -36.74 18.34 -2.73
N ALA A 86 -35.88 19.32 -2.46
CA ALA A 86 -36.27 20.71 -2.28
C ALA A 86 -36.92 21.29 -3.55
N CYS A 87 -36.44 20.93 -4.75
CA CYS A 87 -37.06 21.32 -6.02
C CYS A 87 -38.44 20.69 -6.22
N LEU A 88 -38.62 19.43 -5.81
CA LEU A 88 -39.92 18.74 -5.88
C LEU A 88 -40.93 19.30 -4.85
N ARG A 89 -40.45 19.71 -3.68
CA ARG A 89 -41.27 20.31 -2.62
C ARG A 89 -41.49 21.81 -2.81
N GLU A 90 -40.67 22.44 -3.65
CA GLU A 90 -40.57 23.90 -3.82
C GLU A 90 -40.28 24.67 -2.52
N SER A 91 -39.77 23.98 -1.50
CA SER A 91 -39.45 24.54 -0.19
C SER A 91 -38.31 23.77 0.50
N THR A 92 -37.59 24.44 1.38
CA THR A 92 -36.47 23.89 2.14
C THR A 92 -36.16 24.77 3.36
N ASP A 93 -35.72 24.13 4.44
CA ASP A 93 -35.23 24.84 5.64
C ASP A 93 -33.72 25.12 5.56
N ASN A 94 -33.01 24.56 4.57
CA ASN A 94 -31.59 24.80 4.38
C ASN A 94 -31.35 26.15 3.65
N PRO A 95 -30.64 27.12 4.27
CA PRO A 95 -30.44 28.45 3.71
C PRO A 95 -29.76 28.49 2.33
N LEU A 96 -28.84 27.56 2.05
CA LEU A 96 -28.18 27.49 0.74
C LEU A 96 -29.18 27.10 -0.34
N TYR A 97 -29.95 26.04 -0.08
CA TYR A 97 -30.91 25.52 -1.04
C TYR A 97 -32.06 26.50 -1.23
N ALA A 98 -32.44 27.25 -0.20
CA ALA A 98 -33.44 28.31 -0.32
C ALA A 98 -32.99 29.37 -1.34
N ARG A 99 -31.75 29.88 -1.20
CA ARG A 99 -31.18 30.84 -2.17
C ARG A 99 -31.03 30.23 -3.57
N LEU A 100 -30.65 28.94 -3.68
CA LEU A 100 -30.59 28.27 -4.99
C LEU A 100 -31.98 28.10 -5.62
N LEU A 101 -33.01 27.73 -4.84
CA LEU A 101 -34.39 27.62 -5.32
C LEU A 101 -34.96 28.94 -5.84
N GLU A 102 -34.53 30.07 -5.28
CA GLU A 102 -34.86 31.41 -5.76
C GLU A 102 -34.25 31.69 -7.15
N GLU A 103 -33.06 31.15 -7.45
CA GLU A 103 -32.43 31.28 -8.77
C GLU A 103 -32.96 30.29 -9.81
N ILE A 104 -33.57 29.19 -9.38
CA ILE A 104 -34.10 28.16 -10.27
C ILE A 104 -35.45 28.62 -10.85
N SER A 105 -35.46 28.89 -12.16
CA SER A 105 -36.65 29.27 -12.91
C SER A 105 -37.64 28.09 -13.09
N ASP A 106 -37.15 26.93 -13.52
CA ASP A 106 -37.94 25.69 -13.65
C ASP A 106 -37.47 24.62 -12.67
N LYS A 107 -38.19 24.52 -11.55
CA LYS A 107 -37.89 23.57 -10.46
C LYS A 107 -38.16 22.12 -10.86
N LYS A 108 -39.09 21.86 -11.80
CA LYS A 108 -39.36 20.50 -12.28
C LYS A 108 -38.23 20.00 -13.17
N GLN A 109 -37.75 20.86 -14.07
CA GLN A 109 -36.59 20.56 -14.90
C GLN A 109 -35.34 20.35 -14.05
N ALA A 110 -35.09 21.24 -13.07
CA ALA A 110 -33.96 21.08 -12.15
C ALA A 110 -34.04 19.75 -11.37
N ALA A 111 -35.22 19.36 -10.87
CA ALA A 111 -35.40 18.07 -10.20
C ALA A 111 -35.07 16.88 -11.13
N GLN A 112 -35.42 16.97 -12.42
CA GLN A 112 -35.10 15.92 -13.39
C GLN A 112 -33.59 15.86 -13.70
N TRP A 113 -32.93 17.00 -13.89
CA TRP A 113 -31.47 17.05 -14.09
C TRP A 113 -30.72 16.52 -12.86
N LEU A 114 -31.15 16.90 -11.65
CA LEU A 114 -30.56 16.38 -10.41
C LEU A 114 -30.83 14.89 -10.22
N LEU A 115 -31.98 14.36 -10.66
CA LEU A 115 -32.24 12.91 -10.65
C LEU A 115 -31.26 12.15 -11.54
N LEU A 116 -30.98 12.68 -12.74
CA LEU A 116 -30.01 12.09 -13.66
C LEU A 116 -28.60 12.14 -13.07
N ALA A 117 -28.20 13.31 -12.56
CA ALA A 117 -26.91 13.50 -11.88
C ALA A 117 -26.73 12.54 -10.69
N GLU A 118 -27.76 12.39 -9.85
CA GLU A 118 -27.75 11.46 -8.72
C GLU A 118 -27.52 10.00 -9.16
N ARG A 119 -28.19 9.58 -10.24
CA ARG A 119 -28.03 8.23 -10.81
C ARG A 119 -26.65 8.00 -11.45
N GLN A 120 -25.99 9.06 -11.90
CA GLN A 120 -24.67 9.02 -12.52
C GLN A 120 -23.53 9.26 -11.53
N MET A 121 -23.79 9.41 -10.23
CA MET A 121 -22.75 9.74 -9.25
C MET A 121 -21.65 8.68 -9.12
N ASP A 122 -21.91 7.43 -9.51
CA ASP A 122 -20.89 6.36 -9.52
C ASP A 122 -19.82 6.61 -10.60
N GLU A 123 -20.13 7.42 -11.62
CA GLU A 123 -19.22 7.84 -12.70
C GLU A 123 -18.76 9.30 -12.59
N ALA A 124 -19.13 9.99 -11.49
CA ALA A 124 -18.78 11.39 -11.28
C ALA A 124 -17.26 11.60 -11.39
N ALA A 125 -16.86 12.69 -12.08
CA ALA A 125 -15.47 13.00 -12.35
C ALA A 125 -14.73 13.59 -11.12
N VAL A 126 -14.81 12.90 -9.99
CA VAL A 126 -14.13 13.24 -8.73
C VAL A 126 -13.00 12.24 -8.52
N PHE A 127 -11.75 12.68 -8.68
CA PHE A 127 -10.56 11.84 -8.65
C PHE A 127 -9.46 12.42 -7.75
N THR A 128 -8.51 11.58 -7.36
CA THR A 128 -7.20 12.07 -6.93
C THR A 128 -6.39 12.56 -8.13
N ILE A 129 -5.34 13.36 -7.89
CA ILE A 129 -4.42 13.84 -8.95
C ILE A 129 -3.86 12.67 -9.76
N HIS A 130 -3.39 11.61 -9.08
CA HIS A 130 -2.88 10.40 -9.70
C HIS A 130 -3.96 9.67 -10.51
N GLY A 131 -5.15 9.48 -9.94
CA GLY A 131 -6.28 8.85 -10.63
C GLY A 131 -6.72 9.62 -11.90
N PHE A 132 -6.69 10.95 -11.86
CA PHE A 132 -6.90 11.78 -13.04
C PHE A 132 -5.81 11.54 -14.09
N CYS A 133 -4.53 11.58 -13.71
CA CYS A 133 -3.42 11.39 -14.65
C CYS A 133 -3.46 10.01 -15.30
N GLN A 134 -3.65 8.94 -14.52
CA GLN A 134 -3.77 7.59 -15.02
C GLN A 134 -4.92 7.44 -16.02
N ARG A 135 -6.11 7.99 -15.71
CA ARG A 135 -7.24 7.98 -16.65
C ARG A 135 -6.92 8.71 -17.94
N MET A 136 -6.30 9.89 -17.87
CA MET A 136 -6.00 10.67 -19.07
C MET A 136 -4.94 9.99 -19.94
N LEU A 137 -3.95 9.37 -19.32
CA LEU A 137 -2.95 8.54 -20.01
C LEU A 137 -3.60 7.31 -20.68
N SER A 138 -4.47 6.61 -19.97
CA SER A 138 -5.11 5.37 -20.48
C SER A 138 -6.11 5.64 -21.60
N LEU A 139 -6.94 6.69 -21.46
CA LEU A 139 -7.95 7.04 -22.47
C LEU A 139 -7.34 7.61 -23.75
N ASN A 140 -6.19 8.27 -23.64
CA ASN A 140 -5.46 8.89 -24.75
C ASN A 140 -4.10 8.19 -24.93
N ALA A 141 -4.12 6.85 -24.97
CA ALA A 141 -2.92 6.01 -25.00
C ALA A 141 -2.04 6.29 -26.23
N PHE A 142 -2.64 6.62 -27.37
CA PHE A 142 -1.92 6.94 -28.60
C PHE A 142 -1.16 8.26 -28.49
N GLU A 143 -1.79 9.29 -27.92
CA GLU A 143 -1.19 10.61 -27.72
C GLU A 143 -0.13 10.59 -26.61
N SER A 144 -0.31 9.73 -25.61
CA SER A 144 0.59 9.60 -24.46
C SER A 144 1.70 8.56 -24.62
N GLY A 145 1.63 7.68 -25.63
CA GLY A 145 2.59 6.60 -25.85
C GLY A 145 2.55 5.51 -24.75
N MET A 146 1.41 5.33 -24.10
CA MET A 146 1.22 4.39 -22.99
C MET A 146 0.80 3.01 -23.48
N LEU A 147 1.20 1.97 -22.75
CA LEU A 147 0.66 0.62 -22.95
C LEU A 147 -0.74 0.57 -22.36
N PHE A 148 -1.65 -0.21 -22.97
CA PHE A 148 -3.00 -0.42 -22.44
C PHE A 148 -2.99 -1.17 -21.12
N GLU A 149 -2.05 -2.10 -20.95
CA GLU A 149 -1.85 -2.87 -19.73
C GLU A 149 -0.51 -2.45 -19.12
N GLN A 150 -0.56 -1.85 -17.93
CA GLN A 150 0.61 -1.55 -17.11
C GLN A 150 0.34 -1.96 -15.68
N GLN A 151 1.40 -2.43 -15.01
CA GLN A 151 1.34 -2.76 -13.60
C GLN A 151 1.69 -1.53 -12.76
N LEU A 152 0.78 -1.11 -11.90
CA LEU A 152 1.05 -0.06 -10.93
C LEU A 152 1.94 -0.62 -9.82
N ILE A 153 3.05 0.08 -9.54
CA ILE A 153 3.91 -0.21 -8.39
C ILE A 153 3.78 0.91 -7.35
N GLU A 154 3.55 0.55 -6.10
CA GLU A 154 3.38 1.52 -5.00
C GLU A 154 4.72 1.91 -4.36
N ASP A 155 5.68 0.98 -4.31
CA ASP A 155 7.01 1.23 -3.75
C ASP A 155 8.13 1.08 -4.80
N GLU A 156 8.80 2.20 -5.08
CA GLU A 156 9.98 2.25 -5.93
C GLU A 156 11.30 2.20 -5.15
N SER A 157 11.27 2.03 -3.82
CA SER A 157 12.47 2.10 -2.97
C SER A 157 13.52 1.05 -3.33
N LEU A 158 13.09 -0.21 -3.52
CA LEU A 158 13.98 -1.31 -3.93
C LEU A 158 14.59 -1.06 -5.30
N LEU A 159 13.78 -0.53 -6.23
CA LEU A 159 14.23 -0.23 -7.59
C LEU A 159 15.27 0.91 -7.60
N ARG A 160 15.03 1.97 -6.82
CA ARG A 160 16.01 3.06 -6.62
C ARG A 160 17.29 2.55 -5.96
N TYR A 161 17.18 1.68 -4.96
CA TYR A 161 18.35 1.09 -4.33
C TYR A 161 19.15 0.21 -5.30
N GLN A 162 18.48 -0.62 -6.10
CA GLN A 162 19.12 -1.43 -7.13
C GLN A 162 19.86 -0.55 -8.14
N ALA A 163 19.21 0.50 -8.65
CA ALA A 163 19.82 1.46 -9.58
C ALA A 163 21.01 2.19 -8.94
N CYS A 164 20.92 2.58 -7.68
CA CYS A 164 22.03 3.19 -6.94
C CYS A 164 23.21 2.21 -6.74
N ALA A 165 22.91 0.93 -6.47
CA ALA A 165 23.94 -0.10 -6.37
C ALA A 165 24.60 -0.37 -7.73
N ASP A 166 23.84 -0.35 -8.82
CA ASP A 166 24.38 -0.49 -10.18
C ASP A 166 25.26 0.69 -10.59
N PHE A 167 24.83 1.92 -10.31
CA PHE A 167 25.66 3.12 -10.45
C PHE A 167 26.99 2.93 -9.68
N TRP A 168 26.91 2.50 -8.42
CA TRP A 168 28.10 2.26 -7.60
C TRP A 168 29.01 1.18 -8.17
N ARG A 169 28.47 0.07 -8.68
CA ARG A 169 29.26 -1.00 -9.30
C ARG A 169 30.00 -0.49 -10.55
N ARG A 170 29.31 0.25 -11.42
CA ARG A 170 29.89 0.76 -12.68
C ARG A 170 30.93 1.85 -12.43
N HIS A 171 30.69 2.75 -11.48
CA HIS A 171 31.53 3.94 -11.27
C HIS A 171 32.56 3.82 -10.16
N CYS A 172 32.35 2.95 -9.16
CA CYS A 172 33.25 2.84 -8.00
C CYS A 172 34.14 1.60 -8.02
N TYR A 173 33.67 0.45 -8.53
CA TYR A 173 34.49 -0.78 -8.57
C TYR A 173 35.71 -0.69 -9.49
N PRO A 174 35.65 -0.01 -10.66
CA PRO A 174 36.83 0.11 -11.52
C PRO A 174 37.80 1.22 -11.07
N LEU A 175 37.49 1.97 -10.00
CA LEU A 175 38.34 3.07 -9.56
C LEU A 175 39.68 2.56 -9.02
N PRO A 176 40.79 3.29 -9.31
CA PRO A 176 42.05 3.05 -8.63
C PRO A 176 41.93 3.35 -7.13
N ARG A 177 42.83 2.76 -6.33
CA ARG A 177 42.72 2.71 -4.87
C ARG A 177 42.67 4.10 -4.20
N ASP A 178 43.40 5.06 -4.74
CA ASP A 178 43.45 6.46 -4.31
C ASP A 178 42.09 7.16 -4.47
N ILE A 179 41.50 7.11 -5.66
CA ILE A 179 40.17 7.69 -5.92
C ILE A 179 39.10 6.94 -5.13
N ALA A 180 39.18 5.61 -5.08
CA ALA A 180 38.24 4.78 -4.32
C ALA A 180 38.27 5.12 -2.82
N GLN A 181 39.43 5.40 -2.24
CA GLN A 181 39.54 5.81 -0.84
C GLN A 181 38.88 7.17 -0.60
N VAL A 182 39.09 8.14 -1.50
CA VAL A 182 38.41 9.45 -1.44
C VAL A 182 36.90 9.29 -1.47
N VAL A 183 36.36 8.48 -2.39
CA VAL A 183 34.91 8.20 -2.46
C VAL A 183 34.44 7.53 -1.17
N PHE A 184 35.19 6.56 -0.64
CA PHE A 184 34.86 5.83 0.60
C PHE A 184 34.87 6.73 1.85
N ASP A 185 35.69 7.77 1.87
CA ASP A 185 35.73 8.74 2.97
C ASP A 185 34.48 9.62 3.01
N VAL A 186 33.85 9.86 1.85
CA VAL A 186 32.56 10.55 1.75
C VAL A 186 31.38 9.59 1.97
N TRP A 187 31.34 8.48 1.24
CA TRP A 187 30.27 7.48 1.31
C TRP A 187 30.83 6.06 1.47
N LYS A 188 30.43 5.38 2.54
CA LYS A 188 30.87 3.99 2.81
C LYS A 188 30.32 2.96 1.82
N GLY A 189 29.34 3.33 0.99
CA GLY A 189 28.72 2.46 0.00
C GLY A 189 27.44 3.06 -0.59
N PRO A 190 26.73 2.30 -1.46
CA PRO A 190 25.56 2.80 -2.18
C PRO A 190 24.40 3.20 -1.27
N LYS A 191 24.21 2.52 -0.12
CA LYS A 191 23.16 2.93 0.86
C LYS A 191 23.40 4.34 1.41
N ALA A 192 24.66 4.72 1.63
CA ALA A 192 25.03 6.04 2.12
C ALA A 192 24.87 7.11 1.02
N LEU A 193 25.22 6.77 -0.23
CA LEU A 193 24.98 7.64 -1.38
C LEU A 193 23.48 7.89 -1.57
N LEU A 194 22.67 6.81 -1.60
CA LEU A 194 21.22 6.91 -1.77
C LEU A 194 20.62 7.82 -0.70
N LYS A 195 21.00 7.67 0.58
CA LYS A 195 20.51 8.51 1.67
C LYS A 195 20.71 10.02 1.42
N ASP A 196 21.79 10.41 0.75
CA ASP A 196 22.06 11.82 0.44
C ASP A 196 21.26 12.33 -0.77
N ILE A 197 20.86 11.44 -1.70
CA ILE A 197 20.19 11.82 -2.96
C ILE A 197 18.72 11.44 -3.05
N ASP A 198 18.21 10.57 -2.17
CA ASP A 198 16.93 9.89 -2.33
C ASP A 198 15.77 10.86 -2.53
N ARG A 199 15.77 11.94 -1.73
CA ARG A 199 14.81 13.06 -1.79
C ARG A 199 14.77 13.80 -3.13
N TYR A 200 15.83 13.69 -3.93
CA TYR A 200 15.96 14.35 -5.23
C TYR A 200 15.83 13.36 -6.40
N LEU A 201 15.60 12.07 -6.13
CA LEU A 201 15.28 11.06 -7.16
C LEU A 201 13.78 10.97 -7.44
N GLN A 202 12.95 11.45 -6.51
CA GLN A 202 11.50 11.53 -6.61
C GLN A 202 11.05 12.86 -7.23
N GLY A 203 9.90 12.88 -7.90
CA GLY A 203 9.32 14.09 -8.51
C GLY A 203 10.24 14.81 -9.50
N GLU A 204 10.10 16.14 -9.61
CA GLU A 204 10.92 17.00 -10.48
C GLU A 204 12.36 17.14 -9.95
N ALA A 205 13.35 16.99 -10.82
CA ALA A 205 14.75 17.12 -10.44
C ALA A 205 15.09 18.59 -10.15
N PRO A 206 15.78 18.91 -9.04
CA PRO A 206 16.14 20.27 -8.73
C PRO A 206 17.22 20.80 -9.67
N VAL A 207 17.23 22.13 -9.87
CA VAL A 207 18.29 22.81 -10.60
C VAL A 207 19.54 22.84 -9.73
N ILE A 208 20.67 22.37 -10.25
CA ILE A 208 21.96 22.46 -9.55
C ILE A 208 22.53 23.85 -9.79
N LYS A 209 22.82 24.62 -8.72
CA LYS A 209 23.25 26.04 -8.82
C LYS A 209 24.50 26.24 -9.66
N ALA A 210 25.49 25.35 -9.50
CA ALA A 210 26.74 25.35 -10.24
C ALA A 210 27.08 23.91 -10.64
N PRO A 211 26.49 23.38 -11.73
CA PRO A 211 26.73 22.02 -12.13
C PRO A 211 28.17 21.87 -12.65
N PRO A 212 28.87 20.77 -12.30
CA PRO A 212 30.19 20.49 -12.86
C PRO A 212 30.09 20.25 -14.37
N SER A 213 31.21 20.46 -15.08
CA SER A 213 31.25 20.22 -16.53
C SER A 213 30.95 18.75 -16.85
N GLN A 214 30.18 18.49 -17.90
CA GLN A 214 29.87 17.11 -18.33
C GLN A 214 31.13 16.31 -18.71
N GLU A 215 32.16 17.00 -19.21
CA GLU A 215 33.43 16.38 -19.59
C GLU A 215 34.33 16.06 -18.38
N GLU A 216 34.05 16.65 -17.22
CA GLU A 216 34.88 16.49 -16.02
C GLU A 216 34.67 15.11 -15.40
N THR A 217 35.72 14.28 -15.37
CA THR A 217 35.69 12.93 -14.78
C THR A 217 36.18 12.92 -13.34
N LEU A 218 35.83 11.87 -12.59
CA LEU A 218 36.37 11.65 -11.23
C LEU A 218 37.91 11.67 -11.22
N ALA A 219 38.54 11.05 -12.22
CA ALA A 219 39.98 11.04 -12.38
C ALA A 219 40.54 12.46 -12.62
N SER A 220 39.92 13.22 -13.53
CA SER A 220 40.34 14.60 -13.83
C SER A 220 40.20 15.52 -12.62
N ARG A 221 39.05 15.50 -11.92
CA ARG A 221 38.83 16.29 -10.70
C ARG A 221 39.84 15.90 -9.61
N HIS A 222 40.09 14.60 -9.44
CA HIS A 222 41.06 14.11 -8.47
C HIS A 222 42.47 14.62 -8.75
N GLU A 223 42.91 14.54 -10.01
CA GLU A 223 44.22 15.02 -10.44
C GLU A 223 44.35 16.55 -10.24
N GLN A 224 43.33 17.33 -10.58
CA GLN A 224 43.32 18.78 -10.36
C GLN A 224 43.41 19.14 -8.88
N ILE A 225 42.66 18.46 -8.01
CA ILE A 225 42.72 18.68 -6.55
C ILE A 225 44.13 18.34 -6.02
N LEU A 226 44.69 17.19 -6.42
CA LEU A 226 46.04 16.81 -5.99
C LEU A 226 47.10 17.80 -6.49
N ALA A 227 47.01 18.26 -7.74
CA ALA A 227 47.93 19.24 -8.30
C ALA A 227 47.92 20.55 -7.50
N ARG A 228 46.73 21.03 -7.10
CA ARG A 228 46.59 22.25 -6.27
C ARG A 228 47.19 22.07 -4.88
N ILE A 229 46.91 20.94 -4.22
CA ILE A 229 47.50 20.64 -2.91
C ILE A 229 49.03 20.57 -3.03
N ASN A 230 49.54 19.84 -4.02
CA ASN A 230 50.97 19.68 -4.25
C ASN A 230 51.66 21.02 -4.57
N GLN A 231 51.00 21.92 -5.30
CA GLN A 231 51.53 23.25 -5.57
C GLN A 231 51.72 24.06 -4.27
N VAL A 232 50.77 24.02 -3.34
CA VAL A 232 50.91 24.68 -2.04
C VAL A 232 51.96 24.01 -1.17
N LYS A 233 52.05 22.67 -1.18
CA LYS A 233 53.11 21.93 -0.48
C LYS A 233 54.50 22.33 -0.98
N GLN A 234 54.67 22.44 -2.30
CA GLN A 234 55.94 22.86 -2.90
C GLN A 234 56.30 24.29 -2.48
N GLN A 235 55.37 25.24 -2.62
CA GLN A 235 55.60 26.63 -2.21
C GLN A 235 55.89 26.76 -0.70
N TRP A 236 55.26 25.91 0.13
CA TRP A 236 55.54 25.86 1.57
C TRP A 236 56.98 25.44 1.83
N CYS A 237 57.44 24.33 1.22
CA CYS A 237 58.80 23.83 1.38
C CYS A 237 59.87 24.82 0.90
N GLU A 238 59.59 25.60 -0.16
CA GLU A 238 60.49 26.63 -0.68
C GLU A 238 60.57 27.86 0.23
N ALA A 239 59.45 28.26 0.87
CA ALA A 239 59.38 29.52 1.62
C ALA A 239 59.54 29.37 3.14
N VAL A 240 59.48 28.15 3.70
CA VAL A 240 59.40 27.93 5.16
C VAL A 240 60.52 28.60 5.96
N SER A 241 61.74 28.69 5.42
CA SER A 241 62.88 29.35 6.07
C SER A 241 62.72 30.87 6.21
N GLU A 242 61.86 31.48 5.41
CA GLU A 242 61.64 32.93 5.36
C GLU A 242 60.43 33.37 6.21
N LEU A 243 59.52 32.45 6.52
CA LEU A 243 58.25 32.74 7.19
C LEU A 243 58.42 33.27 8.62
N ASP A 244 59.34 32.70 9.40
CA ASP A 244 59.57 33.14 10.78
C ASP A 244 60.04 34.60 10.83
N ALA A 245 61.02 34.96 10.00
CA ALA A 245 61.54 36.33 9.91
C ALA A 245 60.47 37.31 9.45
N LEU A 246 59.68 36.93 8.42
CA LEU A 246 58.64 37.77 7.84
C LEU A 246 57.51 38.05 8.84
N ILE A 247 57.11 37.04 9.64
CA ILE A 247 56.11 37.20 10.71
C ILE A 247 56.70 37.96 11.91
N GLU A 248 57.98 37.79 12.24
CA GLU A 248 58.67 38.58 13.29
C GLU A 248 58.76 40.07 12.97
N SER A 249 59.02 40.43 11.71
CA SER A 249 59.08 41.82 11.27
C SER A 249 57.73 42.52 11.09
N SER A 250 56.62 41.81 11.33
CA SER A 250 55.26 42.29 11.04
C SER A 250 54.52 42.87 12.25
N GLY A 251 53.40 43.56 12.01
CA GLY A 251 52.52 44.14 13.03
C GLY A 251 51.60 43.14 13.76
N ILE A 252 51.87 41.83 13.67
CA ILE A 252 50.97 40.77 14.18
C ILE A 252 50.79 40.83 15.72
N ASP A 253 49.57 40.60 16.21
CA ASP A 253 49.29 40.58 17.64
C ASP A 253 49.76 39.27 18.30
N ARG A 254 50.93 39.31 18.93
CA ARG A 254 51.56 38.17 19.62
C ARG A 254 50.76 37.61 20.80
N ARG A 255 49.75 38.33 21.31
CA ARG A 255 48.81 37.78 22.31
C ARG A 255 47.82 36.81 21.67
N LYS A 256 47.43 37.07 20.42
CA LYS A 256 46.47 36.28 19.63
C LYS A 256 47.15 35.24 18.75
N PHE A 257 48.44 35.42 18.44
CA PHE A 257 49.28 34.52 17.64
C PHE A 257 50.62 34.29 18.35
N ASN A 258 50.66 33.31 19.27
CA ASN A 258 51.82 33.11 20.17
C ASN A 258 52.98 32.36 19.49
N ARG A 259 54.22 32.62 19.94
CA ARG A 259 55.43 31.98 19.39
C ARG A 259 55.50 30.48 19.65
N GLY A 260 55.01 30.03 20.82
CA GLY A 260 55.07 28.62 21.21
C GLY A 260 54.21 27.71 20.33
N ASN A 261 53.08 28.19 19.81
CA ASN A 261 52.27 27.42 18.87
C ASN A 261 52.69 27.64 17.41
N GLN A 262 53.27 28.80 17.06
CA GLN A 262 53.80 29.06 15.71
C GLN A 262 54.79 27.98 15.29
N ALA A 263 55.80 27.68 16.12
CA ALA A 263 56.79 26.64 15.82
C ALA A 263 56.12 25.26 15.61
N LYS A 264 55.17 24.90 16.47
CA LYS A 264 54.41 23.64 16.36
C LYS A 264 53.54 23.57 15.10
N TRP A 265 52.95 24.69 14.68
CA TRP A 265 52.15 24.76 13.47
C TRP A 265 53.03 24.65 12.23
N ILE A 266 54.18 25.36 12.20
CA ILE A 266 55.14 25.26 11.10
C ILE A 266 55.69 23.84 10.99
N GLU A 267 56.07 23.20 12.10
CA GLU A 267 56.53 21.81 12.12
C GLU A 267 55.46 20.86 11.56
N LYS A 268 54.20 21.00 12.02
CA LYS A 268 53.08 20.16 11.56
C LYS A 268 52.78 20.33 10.07
N ILE A 269 52.79 21.57 9.55
CA ILE A 269 52.54 21.84 8.13
C ILE A 269 53.74 21.38 7.28
N THR A 270 54.97 21.55 7.78
CA THR A 270 56.18 21.12 7.07
C THR A 270 56.25 19.61 6.94
N ALA A 271 55.92 18.86 8.01
CA ALA A 271 55.79 17.41 7.94
C ALA A 271 54.75 16.99 6.88
N TRP A 272 53.56 17.61 6.91
CA TRP A 272 52.51 17.36 5.91
C TRP A 272 52.94 17.73 4.48
N ALA A 273 53.69 18.81 4.30
CA ALA A 273 54.17 19.26 2.99
C ALA A 273 55.20 18.31 2.37
N GLN A 274 55.94 17.58 3.20
CA GLN A 274 56.92 16.57 2.78
C GLN A 274 56.30 15.18 2.57
N GLU A 275 55.10 14.94 3.09
CA GLU A 275 54.35 13.70 2.85
C GLU A 275 53.75 13.65 1.45
N GLU A 276 53.68 12.44 0.87
CA GLU A 276 53.02 12.17 -0.41
C GLU A 276 51.50 12.45 -0.33
N THR A 277 50.96 13.23 -1.25
CA THR A 277 49.54 13.61 -1.25
C THR A 277 48.67 12.48 -1.80
N LYS A 278 47.96 11.76 -0.92
CA LYS A 278 47.06 10.64 -1.27
C LYS A 278 45.59 10.91 -1.03
N ASN A 279 45.26 11.98 -0.31
CA ASN A 279 43.90 12.35 0.07
C ASN A 279 43.74 13.87 0.07
N TYR A 280 42.54 14.35 0.40
CA TYR A 280 42.20 15.78 0.42
C TYR A 280 42.30 16.41 1.81
N GLN A 281 42.97 15.74 2.76
CA GLN A 281 43.06 16.23 4.13
C GLN A 281 44.11 17.31 4.26
N LEU A 282 43.67 18.48 4.74
CA LEU A 282 44.53 19.61 5.07
C LEU A 282 44.73 19.69 6.59
N PRO A 283 45.93 20.03 7.09
CA PRO A 283 46.13 20.26 8.50
C PRO A 283 45.43 21.56 8.93
N GLU A 284 44.64 21.54 10.01
CA GLU A 284 43.98 22.74 10.55
C GLU A 284 44.94 23.93 10.79
N ALA A 285 46.21 23.62 11.05
CA ALA A 285 47.25 24.62 11.22
C ALA A 285 47.48 25.48 9.96
N LEU A 286 47.25 24.94 8.76
CA LEU A 286 47.47 25.63 7.48
C LEU A 286 46.64 26.91 7.37
N GLY A 287 45.39 26.89 7.83
CA GLY A 287 44.51 28.06 7.83
C GLY A 287 45.04 29.27 8.60
N LYS A 288 45.95 29.04 9.55
CA LYS A 288 46.56 30.10 10.36
C LYS A 288 47.62 30.90 9.60
N PHE A 289 48.05 30.42 8.43
CA PHE A 289 48.99 31.08 7.53
C PHE A 289 48.31 31.59 6.25
N SER A 290 46.98 31.68 6.23
CA SER A 290 46.25 32.35 5.16
C SER A 290 46.39 33.88 5.26
N GLN A 291 46.36 34.58 4.13
CA GLN A 291 46.50 36.05 4.11
C GLN A 291 45.35 36.72 4.87
N ARG A 292 44.12 36.20 4.73
CA ARG A 292 42.93 36.65 5.49
C ARG A 292 43.11 36.50 7.00
N PHE A 293 43.51 35.32 7.49
CA PHE A 293 43.69 35.10 8.92
C PHE A 293 44.79 35.98 9.52
N LEU A 294 45.91 36.16 8.80
CA LEU A 294 46.99 37.03 9.25
C LEU A 294 46.58 38.50 9.30
N ALA A 295 45.73 38.96 8.38
CA ALA A 295 45.17 40.31 8.39
C ALA A 295 44.32 40.57 9.64
N GLU A 296 43.39 39.65 9.97
CA GLU A 296 42.53 39.76 11.17
C GLU A 296 43.31 39.76 12.49
N ARG A 297 44.49 39.11 12.50
CA ARG A 297 45.35 39.01 13.68
C ARG A 297 46.43 40.11 13.73
N THR A 298 46.46 41.02 12.76
CA THR A 298 47.35 42.19 12.77
C THR A 298 46.74 43.32 13.61
N LYS A 299 47.57 44.06 14.36
CA LYS A 299 47.09 45.21 15.16
C LYS A 299 46.60 46.34 14.24
N ALA A 300 45.63 47.13 14.72
CA ALA A 300 45.18 48.33 14.01
C ALA A 300 46.35 49.30 13.75
N GLY A 301 46.62 49.59 12.47
CA GLY A 301 47.77 50.41 12.03
C GLY A 301 49.11 49.68 11.88
N GLY A 302 49.17 48.37 12.12
CA GLY A 302 50.35 47.53 11.88
C GLY A 302 50.43 47.03 10.44
N VAL A 303 51.64 46.77 9.94
CA VAL A 303 51.84 46.18 8.60
C VAL A 303 51.56 44.68 8.66
N THR A 304 50.58 44.22 7.88
CA THR A 304 50.24 42.80 7.75
C THR A 304 51.35 42.07 6.99
N PRO A 305 51.81 40.90 7.46
CA PRO A 305 52.77 40.08 6.72
C PRO A 305 52.14 39.62 5.40
N GLN A 306 52.85 39.86 4.29
CA GLN A 306 52.41 39.47 2.93
C GLN A 306 53.44 38.55 2.29
N HIS A 307 52.97 37.46 1.70
CA HIS A 307 53.79 36.51 0.96
C HIS A 307 52.93 35.79 -0.08
N PRO A 308 53.46 35.46 -1.29
CA PRO A 308 52.71 34.70 -2.30
C PRO A 308 52.09 33.40 -1.76
N LEU A 309 52.80 32.70 -0.86
CA LEU A 309 52.31 31.50 -0.18
C LEU A 309 51.01 31.74 0.60
N PHE A 310 50.86 32.88 1.30
CA PHE A 310 49.67 33.16 2.10
C PHE A 310 48.43 33.34 1.23
N VAL A 311 48.62 33.92 0.03
CA VAL A 311 47.58 34.07 -0.99
C VAL A 311 47.27 32.71 -1.62
N ALA A 312 48.28 31.88 -1.90
CA ALA A 312 48.06 30.53 -2.41
C ALA A 312 47.31 29.63 -1.41
N ILE A 313 47.58 29.77 -0.12
CA ILE A 313 46.84 29.11 0.97
C ILE A 313 45.38 29.62 0.99
N ASP A 314 45.15 30.93 0.86
CA ASP A 314 43.79 31.47 0.76
C ASP A 314 43.03 30.91 -0.45
N ASN A 315 43.67 30.81 -1.60
CA ASN A 315 43.06 30.23 -2.80
C ASN A 315 42.72 28.75 -2.60
N LEU A 316 43.64 27.97 -2.02
CA LEU A 316 43.41 26.55 -1.73
C LEU A 316 42.27 26.34 -0.73
N LEU A 317 42.18 27.19 0.30
CA LEU A 317 41.12 27.13 1.32
C LEU A 317 39.80 27.72 0.85
N GLY A 318 39.83 28.61 -0.15
CA GLY A 318 38.65 29.25 -0.73
C GLY A 318 37.91 28.38 -1.75
N GLU A 319 38.57 27.37 -2.30
CA GLU A 319 37.97 26.43 -3.25
C GLU A 319 37.64 25.07 -2.59
N PRO A 320 36.45 24.49 -2.83
CA PRO A 320 36.10 23.20 -2.25
C PRO A 320 36.98 22.06 -2.80
N LEU A 321 37.74 21.39 -1.93
CA LEU A 321 38.50 20.18 -2.26
C LEU A 321 37.60 18.94 -2.16
N SER A 322 36.64 18.84 -3.08
CA SER A 322 35.62 17.79 -3.03
C SER A 322 35.30 17.23 -4.41
N ILE A 323 34.95 15.94 -4.43
CA ILE A 323 34.33 15.25 -5.57
C ILE A 323 32.80 15.11 -5.38
N LYS A 324 32.27 15.61 -4.26
CA LYS A 324 30.90 15.32 -3.82
C LYS A 324 29.88 15.82 -4.83
N ASP A 325 30.02 17.06 -5.27
CA ASP A 325 29.20 17.72 -6.29
C ASP A 325 29.17 16.92 -7.61
N LEU A 326 30.35 16.47 -8.07
CA LEU A 326 30.50 15.71 -9.30
C LEU A 326 29.81 14.34 -9.24
N VAL A 327 30.03 13.58 -8.16
CA VAL A 327 29.41 12.26 -7.99
C VAL A 327 27.89 12.40 -7.83
N LEU A 328 27.41 13.34 -7.01
CA LEU A 328 25.98 13.53 -6.79
C LEU A 328 25.26 13.93 -8.08
N THR A 329 25.82 14.86 -8.86
CA THR A 329 25.22 15.29 -10.13
C THR A 329 25.08 14.12 -11.12
N ARG A 330 26.13 13.31 -11.27
CA ARG A 330 26.11 12.13 -12.14
C ARG A 330 25.15 11.05 -11.63
N ALA A 331 25.17 10.78 -10.31
CA ALA A 331 24.30 9.80 -9.67
C ALA A 331 22.83 10.15 -9.84
N LEU A 332 22.45 11.42 -9.61
CA LEU A 332 21.07 11.88 -9.78
C LEU A 332 20.55 11.64 -11.20
N SER A 333 21.35 11.95 -12.22
CA SER A 333 20.97 11.76 -13.62
C SER A 333 20.86 10.28 -13.98
N GLU A 334 21.91 9.49 -13.73
CA GLU A 334 21.97 8.08 -14.19
C GLU A 334 21.01 7.18 -13.40
N ILE A 335 20.84 7.40 -12.09
CA ILE A 335 19.93 6.59 -11.28
C ILE A 335 18.48 6.83 -11.72
N ARG A 336 18.07 8.08 -11.95
CA ARG A 336 16.73 8.39 -12.49
C ARG A 336 16.49 7.72 -13.83
N GLU A 337 17.46 7.78 -14.73
CA GLU A 337 17.35 7.14 -16.04
C GLU A 337 17.27 5.60 -15.93
N THR A 338 18.13 5.00 -15.10
CA THR A 338 18.15 3.54 -14.89
C THR A 338 16.81 3.05 -14.31
N VAL A 339 16.25 3.77 -13.33
CA VAL A 339 14.92 3.46 -12.76
C VAL A 339 13.85 3.57 -13.85
N ALA A 340 13.85 4.62 -14.66
CA ALA A 340 12.88 4.79 -15.74
C ALA A 340 12.98 3.70 -16.82
N GLN A 341 14.20 3.30 -17.20
CA GLN A 341 14.43 2.22 -18.17
C GLN A 341 13.94 0.87 -17.65
N GLU A 342 14.23 0.56 -16.37
CA GLU A 342 13.82 -0.70 -15.76
C GLU A 342 12.29 -0.80 -15.62
N LYS A 343 11.61 0.29 -15.22
CA LYS A 343 10.14 0.35 -15.20
C LYS A 343 9.54 0.11 -16.59
N ARG A 344 10.11 0.75 -17.63
CA ARG A 344 9.69 0.51 -19.02
C ARG A 344 9.88 -0.94 -19.44
N ARG A 345 11.01 -1.56 -19.08
CA ARG A 345 11.30 -2.98 -19.39
C ARG A 345 10.29 -3.93 -18.75
N ARG A 346 9.86 -3.64 -17.52
CA ARG A 346 8.90 -4.45 -16.77
C ARG A 346 7.43 -4.14 -17.11
N GLY A 347 7.16 -3.08 -17.87
CA GLY A 347 5.78 -2.62 -18.10
C GLY A 347 5.15 -2.02 -16.84
N GLU A 348 5.98 -1.49 -15.94
CA GLU A 348 5.57 -0.93 -14.65
C GLU A 348 5.43 0.59 -14.72
N LEU A 349 4.58 1.13 -13.84
CA LEU A 349 4.35 2.56 -13.67
C LEU A 349 4.21 2.87 -12.19
N GLY A 350 4.96 3.85 -11.68
CA GLY A 350 4.72 4.39 -10.35
C GLY A 350 3.90 5.68 -10.37
N PHE A 351 3.58 6.18 -9.17
CA PHE A 351 2.78 7.39 -9.00
C PHE A 351 3.42 8.63 -9.64
N ASP A 352 4.71 8.87 -9.38
CA ASP A 352 5.46 10.01 -9.97
C ASP A 352 5.51 9.93 -11.50
N ASP A 353 5.54 8.71 -12.07
CA ASP A 353 5.56 8.53 -13.52
C ASP A 353 4.24 8.95 -14.16
N MET A 354 3.10 8.77 -13.49
CA MET A 354 1.80 9.16 -14.03
C MET A 354 1.77 10.66 -14.32
N LEU A 355 2.28 11.47 -13.38
CA LEU A 355 2.35 12.91 -13.55
C LEU A 355 3.39 13.29 -14.61
N SER A 356 4.60 12.76 -14.48
CA SER A 356 5.72 13.06 -15.38
C SER A 356 5.41 12.71 -16.83
N ARG A 357 4.75 11.56 -17.08
CA ARG A 357 4.34 11.15 -18.42
C ARG A 357 3.23 12.03 -18.97
N LEU A 358 2.25 12.44 -18.16
CA LEU A 358 1.20 13.33 -18.63
C LEU A 358 1.75 14.74 -18.95
N ASP A 359 2.64 15.28 -18.12
CA ASP A 359 3.33 16.55 -18.41
C ASP A 359 4.12 16.45 -19.72
N THR A 360 4.89 15.37 -19.89
CA THR A 360 5.68 15.12 -21.10
C THR A 360 4.78 15.00 -22.34
N ALA A 361 3.67 14.26 -22.24
CA ALA A 361 2.71 14.09 -23.33
C ALA A 361 2.08 15.42 -23.75
N LEU A 362 1.67 16.27 -22.79
CA LEU A 362 1.10 17.59 -23.05
C LEU A 362 2.09 18.61 -23.65
N ARG A 363 3.39 18.35 -23.50
CA ARG A 363 4.49 19.16 -24.05
C ARG A 363 5.04 18.63 -25.38
N SER A 364 4.66 17.41 -25.76
CA SER A 364 5.05 16.81 -27.03
C SER A 364 4.33 17.47 -28.22
N GLU A 365 4.70 17.10 -29.44
CA GLU A 365 4.05 17.59 -30.66
C GLU A 365 2.55 17.24 -30.72
N SER A 366 2.14 16.08 -30.17
CA SER A 366 0.73 15.66 -30.05
C SER A 366 0.01 16.31 -28.85
N GLY A 367 0.71 17.13 -28.05
CA GLY A 367 0.21 17.65 -26.78
C GLY A 367 -1.01 18.56 -26.90
N GLU A 368 -1.20 19.28 -28.02
CA GLU A 368 -2.40 20.12 -28.21
C GLU A 368 -3.66 19.29 -28.49
N ALA A 369 -3.52 18.17 -29.21
CA ALA A 369 -4.61 17.23 -29.42
C ALA A 369 -5.05 16.63 -28.08
N LEU A 370 -4.08 16.21 -27.26
CA LEU A 370 -4.33 15.70 -25.91
C LEU A 370 -5.00 16.76 -25.02
N ALA A 371 -4.46 17.98 -24.96
CA ALA A 371 -5.04 19.07 -24.17
C ALA A 371 -6.49 19.37 -24.59
N THR A 372 -6.77 19.36 -25.90
CA THR A 372 -8.12 19.57 -26.44
C THR A 372 -9.07 18.44 -26.09
N ALA A 373 -8.62 17.18 -26.16
CA ALA A 373 -9.42 16.02 -25.78
C ALA A 373 -9.82 16.10 -24.29
N ILE A 374 -8.86 16.39 -23.40
CA ILE A 374 -9.11 16.53 -21.96
C ILE A 374 -10.06 17.69 -21.69
N ARG A 375 -9.83 18.86 -22.28
CA ARG A 375 -10.64 20.07 -22.10
C ARG A 375 -12.07 19.93 -22.65
N THR A 376 -12.25 19.16 -23.72
CA THR A 376 -13.59 18.84 -24.26
C THR A 376 -14.37 17.97 -23.30
N ARG A 377 -13.71 16.99 -22.67
CA ARG A 377 -14.32 16.12 -21.66
C ARG A 377 -14.62 16.87 -20.36
N PHE A 378 -13.68 17.71 -19.93
CA PHE A 378 -13.76 18.47 -18.68
C PHE A 378 -13.65 19.98 -18.96
N PRO A 379 -14.75 20.64 -19.35
CA PRO A 379 -14.77 22.07 -19.58
C PRO A 379 -14.52 22.87 -18.29
N VAL A 380 -14.85 22.31 -17.13
CA VAL A 380 -14.61 22.93 -15.82
C VAL A 380 -13.85 21.99 -14.90
N ALA A 381 -12.79 22.52 -14.30
CA ALA A 381 -11.97 21.81 -13.32
C ALA A 381 -11.94 22.57 -11.98
N MET A 382 -12.23 21.86 -10.89
CA MET A 382 -12.10 22.30 -9.51
C MET A 382 -10.93 21.56 -8.88
N ILE A 383 -9.85 22.30 -8.58
CA ILE A 383 -8.65 21.74 -7.93
C ILE A 383 -8.73 22.09 -6.45
N ASP A 384 -9.05 21.10 -5.63
CA ASP A 384 -9.06 21.22 -4.17
C ASP A 384 -7.66 20.99 -3.59
N GLU A 385 -7.40 21.59 -2.43
CA GLU A 385 -6.08 21.59 -1.76
C GLU A 385 -4.96 22.09 -2.69
N PHE A 386 -5.24 23.09 -3.53
CA PHE A 386 -4.32 23.58 -4.55
C PHE A 386 -2.96 24.03 -3.99
N GLN A 387 -2.90 24.45 -2.72
CA GLN A 387 -1.65 24.82 -2.06
C GLN A 387 -0.65 23.66 -1.87
N ASP A 388 -1.10 22.41 -1.99
CA ASP A 388 -0.26 21.22 -1.87
C ASP A 388 0.16 20.68 -3.25
N THR A 389 -0.03 21.46 -4.31
CA THR A 389 0.41 21.08 -5.66
C THR A 389 1.90 21.28 -5.88
N ASP A 390 2.45 20.61 -6.88
CA ASP A 390 3.84 20.72 -7.30
C ASP A 390 3.96 21.37 -8.70
N PRO A 391 5.18 21.73 -9.15
CA PRO A 391 5.35 22.43 -10.42
C PRO A 391 4.92 21.62 -11.64
N GLN A 392 4.96 20.28 -11.61
CA GLN A 392 4.48 19.43 -12.70
C GLN A 392 2.95 19.46 -12.77
N GLN A 393 2.27 19.31 -11.64
CA GLN A 393 0.81 19.38 -11.55
C GLN A 393 0.27 20.71 -12.06
N TYR A 394 0.85 21.82 -11.60
CA TYR A 394 0.42 23.14 -12.05
C TYR A 394 0.67 23.34 -13.55
N ARG A 395 1.77 22.79 -14.08
CA ARG A 395 2.09 22.85 -15.52
C ARG A 395 1.07 22.07 -16.37
N ILE A 396 0.62 20.91 -15.89
CA ILE A 396 -0.47 20.13 -16.50
C ILE A 396 -1.74 20.98 -16.53
N PHE A 397 -2.19 21.47 -15.36
CA PHE A 397 -3.45 22.21 -15.25
C PHE A 397 -3.46 23.48 -16.09
N ARG A 398 -2.39 24.28 -16.05
CA ARG A 398 -2.31 25.50 -16.84
C ARG A 398 -2.25 25.19 -18.35
N ARG A 399 -1.59 24.10 -18.77
CA ARG A 399 -1.50 23.72 -20.18
C ARG A 399 -2.87 23.33 -20.75
N ILE A 400 -3.74 22.75 -19.91
CA ILE A 400 -5.07 22.33 -20.30
C ILE A 400 -6.09 23.48 -20.25
N TRP A 401 -6.15 24.29 -19.18
CA TRP A 401 -7.27 25.24 -18.99
C TRP A 401 -6.91 26.74 -19.05
N ARG A 402 -5.64 27.13 -18.93
CA ARG A 402 -5.29 28.55 -18.84
C ARG A 402 -5.50 29.28 -20.17
N HIS A 403 -6.10 30.46 -20.11
CA HIS A 403 -6.42 31.33 -21.24
C HIS A 403 -7.26 30.64 -22.33
N GLN A 404 -8.12 29.69 -21.92
CA GLN A 404 -9.02 28.98 -22.83
C GLN A 404 -10.45 29.51 -22.71
N PRO A 405 -11.07 29.96 -23.82
CA PRO A 405 -12.47 30.38 -23.81
C PRO A 405 -13.38 29.20 -23.48
N ASP A 406 -14.58 29.49 -22.97
CA ASP A 406 -15.61 28.50 -22.65
C ASP A 406 -15.20 27.41 -21.65
N THR A 407 -14.18 27.70 -20.83
CA THR A 407 -13.74 26.82 -19.74
C THR A 407 -13.66 27.57 -18.42
N ALA A 408 -13.55 26.82 -17.31
CA ALA A 408 -13.23 27.40 -16.01
C ALA A 408 -12.24 26.55 -15.23
N LEU A 409 -11.28 27.21 -14.60
CA LEU A 409 -10.32 26.60 -13.68
C LEU A 409 -10.47 27.26 -12.31
N LEU A 410 -11.02 26.51 -11.37
CA LEU A 410 -11.26 26.94 -10.00
C LEU A 410 -10.18 26.32 -9.10
N LEU A 411 -9.20 27.14 -8.71
CA LEU A 411 -8.11 26.74 -7.82
C LEU A 411 -8.52 27.09 -6.39
N ILE A 412 -8.73 26.07 -5.55
CA ILE A 412 -9.30 26.23 -4.22
C ILE A 412 -8.30 25.68 -3.20
N GLY A 413 -7.91 26.52 -2.25
CA GLY A 413 -6.89 26.13 -1.29
C GLY A 413 -6.63 27.16 -0.22
N ASP A 414 -5.65 26.87 0.64
CA ASP A 414 -5.18 27.81 1.67
C ASP A 414 -3.65 27.74 1.78
N PRO A 415 -2.89 28.74 1.29
CA PRO A 415 -1.44 28.72 1.35
C PRO A 415 -0.89 28.67 2.79
N LYS A 416 -1.69 29.12 3.76
CA LYS A 416 -1.37 29.05 5.20
C LYS A 416 -1.36 27.62 5.73
N GLN A 417 -1.90 26.66 4.98
CA GLN A 417 -1.97 25.23 5.32
C GLN A 417 -1.13 24.34 4.38
N ALA A 418 -0.24 24.90 3.57
CA ALA A 418 0.70 24.13 2.77
C ALA A 418 1.80 23.55 3.65
N ILE A 419 1.75 22.25 3.94
CA ILE A 419 2.64 21.57 4.91
C ILE A 419 3.19 20.23 4.40
N TYR A 420 3.01 19.91 3.12
CA TYR A 420 3.47 18.64 2.53
C TYR A 420 4.77 18.79 1.73
N ALA A 421 5.68 19.70 2.11
CA ALA A 421 6.94 19.92 1.37
C ALA A 421 7.79 18.63 1.31
N PHE A 422 7.74 17.79 2.34
CA PHE A 422 8.39 16.49 2.36
C PHE A 422 7.83 15.46 1.35
N ARG A 423 6.64 15.70 0.79
CA ARG A 423 6.02 14.91 -0.29
C ARG A 423 6.16 15.55 -1.67
N GLY A 424 6.95 16.62 -1.79
CA GLY A 424 7.16 17.34 -3.05
C GLY A 424 6.17 18.48 -3.32
N ALA A 425 5.20 18.73 -2.43
CA ALA A 425 4.32 19.89 -2.57
C ALA A 425 5.12 21.20 -2.47
N ASP A 426 4.86 22.13 -3.37
CA ASP A 426 5.65 23.34 -3.52
C ASP A 426 4.79 24.61 -3.35
N ILE A 427 5.03 25.32 -2.26
CA ILE A 427 4.35 26.59 -1.99
C ILE A 427 4.76 27.69 -2.99
N PHE A 428 5.94 27.61 -3.59
CA PHE A 428 6.38 28.57 -4.61
C PHE A 428 5.61 28.39 -5.92
N THR A 429 5.21 27.16 -6.24
CA THR A 429 4.25 26.88 -7.32
C THR A 429 2.89 27.55 -7.07
N TYR A 430 2.38 27.52 -5.83
CA TYR A 430 1.17 28.28 -5.49
C TYR A 430 1.38 29.80 -5.64
N MET A 431 2.51 30.34 -5.16
CA MET A 431 2.81 31.78 -5.29
C MET A 431 2.90 32.20 -6.76
N LYS A 432 3.53 31.37 -7.60
CA LYS A 432 3.58 31.54 -9.06
C LYS A 432 2.16 31.56 -9.64
N ALA A 433 1.32 30.59 -9.29
CA ALA A 433 -0.05 30.54 -9.76
C ALA A 433 -0.87 31.76 -9.31
N ARG A 434 -0.68 32.23 -8.07
CA ARG A 434 -1.27 33.47 -7.56
C ARG A 434 -0.88 34.68 -8.39
N SER A 435 0.38 34.77 -8.82
CA SER A 435 0.85 35.85 -9.70
C SER A 435 0.28 35.79 -11.12
N GLU A 436 -0.03 34.58 -11.62
CA GLU A 436 -0.54 34.35 -12.97
C GLU A 436 -2.07 34.53 -13.07
N VAL A 437 -2.81 34.32 -11.98
CA VAL A 437 -4.28 34.44 -11.91
C VAL A 437 -4.66 35.79 -11.32
N SER A 438 -5.47 36.59 -12.01
CA SER A 438 -5.82 37.95 -11.55
C SER A 438 -7.02 38.02 -10.60
N ALA A 439 -7.89 37.00 -10.58
CA ALA A 439 -9.12 37.01 -9.79
C ALA A 439 -8.94 36.21 -8.49
N HIS A 440 -8.76 36.92 -7.38
CA HIS A 440 -8.56 36.34 -6.05
C HIS A 440 -9.79 36.54 -5.17
N TYR A 441 -10.23 35.46 -4.54
CA TYR A 441 -11.36 35.44 -3.63
C TYR A 441 -10.96 34.87 -2.26
N THR A 442 -11.66 35.27 -1.20
CA THR A 442 -11.44 34.75 0.15
C THR A 442 -12.75 34.46 0.88
N LEU A 443 -12.74 33.48 1.78
CA LEU A 443 -13.84 33.22 2.70
C LEU A 443 -13.55 33.87 4.06
N ASP A 444 -14.46 34.72 4.54
CA ASP A 444 -14.21 35.61 5.69
C ASP A 444 -14.71 35.07 7.04
N THR A 445 -15.48 33.98 7.06
CA THR A 445 -16.19 33.50 8.25
C THR A 445 -15.81 32.05 8.57
N ASN A 446 -15.27 31.80 9.77
CA ASN A 446 -15.02 30.48 10.33
C ASN A 446 -16.30 29.90 10.97
N TRP A 447 -16.70 28.71 10.50
CA TRP A 447 -17.92 28.02 10.90
C TRP A 447 -17.69 26.87 11.89
N ARG A 448 -16.43 26.67 12.31
CA ARG A 448 -15.97 25.50 13.06
C ARG A 448 -15.78 25.82 14.55
N SER A 449 -15.03 26.87 14.86
CA SER A 449 -14.47 27.09 16.20
C SER A 449 -15.26 28.13 17.01
N ALA A 450 -15.02 28.14 18.31
CA ALA A 450 -15.54 29.13 19.25
C ALA A 450 -14.95 30.53 18.99
N PRO A 451 -15.65 31.61 19.36
CA PRO A 451 -15.18 32.99 19.18
C PRO A 451 -13.77 33.23 19.72
N GLY A 452 -13.49 32.81 20.96
CA GLY A 452 -12.18 33.01 21.58
C GLY A 452 -11.04 32.27 20.88
N MET A 453 -11.32 31.10 20.30
CA MET A 453 -10.32 30.38 19.49
C MET A 453 -10.00 31.14 18.20
N VAL A 454 -11.01 31.68 17.53
CA VAL A 454 -10.81 32.49 16.32
C VAL A 454 -10.06 33.78 16.64
N ASN A 455 -10.45 34.47 17.72
CA ASN A 455 -9.83 35.71 18.17
C ASN A 455 -8.35 35.51 18.56
N SER A 456 -8.04 34.49 19.34
CA SER A 456 -6.67 34.21 19.78
C SER A 456 -5.73 33.88 18.62
N VAL A 457 -6.19 33.09 17.65
CA VAL A 457 -5.42 32.81 16.41
C VAL A 457 -5.24 34.09 15.59
N ASN A 458 -6.31 34.87 15.38
CA ASN A 458 -6.22 36.15 14.68
C ASN A 458 -5.20 37.09 15.35
N LYS A 459 -5.26 37.22 16.68
CA LYS A 459 -4.38 38.09 17.47
C LYS A 459 -2.92 37.66 17.41
N LEU A 460 -2.65 36.35 17.46
CA LEU A 460 -1.29 35.81 17.38
C LEU A 460 -0.66 36.04 16.00
N PHE A 461 -1.38 35.72 14.92
CA PHE A 461 -0.85 35.89 13.55
C PHE A 461 -0.90 37.34 13.06
N SER A 462 -1.65 38.24 13.71
CA SER A 462 -1.65 39.67 13.40
C SER A 462 -0.53 40.46 14.10
N GLN A 463 0.35 39.81 14.89
CA GLN A 463 1.48 40.49 15.54
C GLN A 463 2.49 41.06 14.54
N MET A 464 2.54 40.51 13.33
CA MET A 464 3.44 40.90 12.26
C MET A 464 2.67 40.98 10.94
N ASN A 465 2.99 41.96 10.09
CA ASN A 465 2.36 42.09 8.76
C ASN A 465 2.71 40.91 7.84
N ASP A 466 3.96 40.43 7.90
CA ASP A 466 4.46 39.28 7.12
C ASP A 466 4.57 38.04 8.03
N ALA A 467 3.45 37.66 8.65
CA ALA A 467 3.43 36.56 9.63
C ALA A 467 3.99 35.24 9.08
N PHE A 468 3.72 34.94 7.80
CA PHE A 468 4.21 33.75 7.09
C PHE A 468 5.51 33.98 6.30
N MET A 469 6.23 35.08 6.57
CA MET A 469 7.49 35.50 5.93
C MET A 469 7.43 35.85 4.43
N PHE A 470 6.40 35.41 3.72
CA PHE A 470 6.18 35.71 2.30
C PHE A 470 4.99 36.65 2.11
N ARG A 471 5.19 37.73 1.35
CA ARG A 471 4.14 38.71 1.03
C ARG A 471 2.98 38.09 0.24
N ASP A 472 3.28 37.08 -0.58
CA ASP A 472 2.30 36.32 -1.36
C ASP A 472 1.41 35.41 -0.49
N ILE A 473 1.72 35.30 0.81
CA ILE A 473 0.94 34.56 1.81
C ILE A 473 0.50 35.55 2.92
N PRO A 474 -0.41 36.50 2.60
CA PRO A 474 -0.89 37.46 3.58
C PRO A 474 -1.77 36.76 4.63
N PHE A 475 -1.73 37.25 5.87
CA PHE A 475 -2.68 36.85 6.89
C PHE A 475 -3.84 37.86 6.94
N SER A 476 -5.05 37.40 6.61
CA SER A 476 -6.28 38.18 6.78
C SER A 476 -7.12 37.59 7.93
N PRO A 477 -7.45 38.38 8.98
CA PRO A 477 -8.31 37.91 10.07
C PRO A 477 -9.68 37.44 9.58
N VAL A 478 -10.19 36.37 10.19
CA VAL A 478 -11.53 35.83 9.89
C VAL A 478 -12.51 36.07 11.04
N LYS A 479 -13.80 36.18 10.73
CA LYS A 479 -14.90 36.29 11.70
C LYS A 479 -15.27 34.89 12.21
N PHE A 480 -15.91 34.80 13.38
CA PHE A 480 -16.57 33.57 13.83
C PHE A 480 -18.04 33.55 13.40
N ALA A 481 -18.59 32.37 13.16
CA ALA A 481 -20.00 32.22 12.80
C ALA A 481 -20.93 32.51 14.00
N PRO A 482 -22.06 33.22 13.79
CA PRO A 482 -23.01 33.53 14.87
C PRO A 482 -23.53 32.29 15.63
N ARG A 483 -23.73 31.17 14.93
CA ARG A 483 -24.20 29.91 15.53
C ARG A 483 -23.23 29.31 16.57
N ASN A 484 -21.95 29.70 16.52
CA ASN A 484 -20.90 29.22 17.42
C ASN A 484 -20.67 30.17 18.61
N GLN A 485 -21.40 31.29 18.69
CA GLN A 485 -21.16 32.33 19.69
C GLN A 485 -21.31 31.81 21.13
N SER A 486 -22.12 30.77 21.34
CA SER A 486 -22.39 30.15 22.64
C SER A 486 -21.41 29.04 23.04
N LEU A 487 -20.41 28.70 22.21
CA LEU A 487 -19.45 27.64 22.52
C LEU A 487 -18.49 28.09 23.64
N GLN A 488 -18.55 27.43 24.80
CA GLN A 488 -17.67 27.65 25.95
C GLN A 488 -17.21 26.35 26.62
N PHE A 489 -15.91 26.26 26.93
CA PHE A 489 -15.34 25.21 27.79
C PHE A 489 -15.30 25.69 29.24
N LYS A 490 -15.90 24.93 30.16
CA LYS A 490 -15.95 25.27 31.59
C LYS A 490 -15.30 24.18 32.44
N VAL A 491 -14.55 24.59 33.46
CA VAL A 491 -13.99 23.70 34.49
C VAL A 491 -14.31 24.31 35.85
N ASN A 492 -14.96 23.55 36.75
CA ASN A 492 -15.45 24.02 38.04
C ASN A 492 -16.31 25.29 37.92
N ASP A 493 -17.27 25.28 36.98
CA ASP A 493 -18.14 26.41 36.59
C ASP A 493 -17.45 27.68 36.08
N ALA A 494 -16.11 27.71 36.02
CA ALA A 494 -15.36 28.83 35.46
C ALA A 494 -15.07 28.60 33.97
N PRO A 495 -15.35 29.59 33.09
CA PRO A 495 -14.96 29.51 31.69
C PRO A 495 -13.44 29.46 31.58
N GLN A 496 -12.91 28.50 30.83
CA GLN A 496 -11.50 28.44 30.50
C GLN A 496 -11.22 29.29 29.26
N PRO A 497 -10.07 30.00 29.21
CA PRO A 497 -9.67 30.79 28.04
C PRO A 497 -9.50 29.87 26.84
N ALA A 498 -9.69 30.39 25.64
CA ALA A 498 -9.55 29.61 24.42
C ALA A 498 -8.10 29.14 24.20
N MET A 499 -7.10 29.96 24.52
CA MET A 499 -5.69 29.63 24.36
C MET A 499 -4.91 29.79 25.67
N THR A 500 -4.25 28.73 26.11
CA THR A 500 -3.35 28.76 27.28
C THR A 500 -1.91 28.46 26.87
N LEU A 501 -1.00 29.38 27.20
CA LEU A 501 0.45 29.24 27.05
C LEU A 501 1.05 28.76 28.38
N TRP A 502 1.54 27.52 28.42
CA TRP A 502 2.21 26.92 29.57
C TRP A 502 3.71 27.20 29.52
N LEU A 503 4.18 28.16 30.30
CA LEU A 503 5.57 28.61 30.30
C LEU A 503 6.41 27.89 31.35
N MET A 504 7.44 27.16 30.92
CA MET A 504 8.45 26.57 31.79
C MET A 504 9.32 27.64 32.44
N GLU A 505 9.53 27.55 33.75
CA GLU A 505 10.41 28.45 34.49
C GLU A 505 11.89 28.11 34.28
N GLY A 506 12.76 29.12 34.41
CA GLY A 506 14.22 29.01 34.26
C GLY A 506 14.81 30.04 33.29
N GLU A 507 16.13 30.20 33.31
CA GLU A 507 16.84 31.11 32.39
C GLU A 507 17.09 30.49 31.01
N SER A 508 17.30 29.17 30.96
CA SER A 508 17.51 28.43 29.72
C SER A 508 17.09 26.96 29.88
N CYS A 509 16.70 26.33 28.77
CA CYS A 509 16.28 24.94 28.74
C CYS A 509 16.79 24.22 27.47
N GLY A 510 17.29 23.00 27.63
CA GLY A 510 17.60 22.13 26.49
C GLY A 510 16.35 21.46 25.92
N SER A 511 16.39 21.03 24.67
CA SER A 511 15.24 20.39 24.01
C SER A 511 14.74 19.12 24.71
N GLY A 512 15.65 18.29 25.23
CA GLY A 512 15.28 17.08 25.96
C GLY A 512 14.57 17.35 27.30
N ASP A 513 15.04 18.36 28.04
CA ASP A 513 14.47 18.77 29.32
C ASP A 513 13.06 19.35 29.10
N TYR A 514 12.91 20.24 28.12
CA TYR A 514 11.62 20.81 27.68
C TYR A 514 10.62 19.72 27.30
N GLN A 515 11.01 18.76 26.45
CA GLN A 515 10.11 17.70 25.99
C GLN A 515 9.67 16.79 27.14
N SER A 516 10.59 16.39 28.03
CA SER A 516 10.26 15.52 29.15
C SER A 516 9.30 16.22 30.13
N TYR A 517 9.59 17.48 30.45
CA TYR A 517 8.79 18.28 31.37
C TYR A 517 7.39 18.59 30.80
N MET A 518 7.30 19.05 29.54
CA MET A 518 6.00 19.36 28.94
C MET A 518 5.15 18.13 28.64
N ALA A 519 5.76 16.96 28.44
CA ALA A 519 5.00 15.70 28.35
C ALA A 519 4.28 15.38 29.67
N GLN A 520 4.96 15.57 30.81
CA GLN A 520 4.38 15.38 32.13
C GLN A 520 3.25 16.39 32.39
N VAL A 521 3.50 17.68 32.14
CA VAL A 521 2.48 18.73 32.30
C VAL A 521 1.24 18.44 31.45
N CYS A 522 1.43 18.05 30.19
CA CYS A 522 0.35 17.67 29.29
C CYS A 522 -0.48 16.51 29.86
N ALA A 523 0.17 15.42 30.28
CA ALA A 523 -0.52 14.25 30.81
C ALA A 523 -1.28 14.56 32.11
N THR A 524 -0.68 15.35 33.01
CA THR A 524 -1.33 15.80 34.26
C THR A 524 -2.59 16.62 33.96
N GLN A 525 -2.52 17.59 33.03
CA GLN A 525 -3.69 18.40 32.66
C GLN A 525 -4.80 17.58 32.00
N ILE A 526 -4.44 16.64 31.12
CA ILE A 526 -5.41 15.72 30.51
C ILE A 526 -6.10 14.88 31.58
N ARG A 527 -5.35 14.32 32.54
CA ARG A 527 -5.91 13.59 33.67
C ARG A 527 -6.91 14.44 34.46
N ASP A 528 -6.53 15.68 34.78
CA ASP A 528 -7.36 16.55 35.60
C ASP A 528 -8.68 16.89 34.87
N TRP A 529 -8.64 17.14 33.56
CA TRP A 529 -9.84 17.29 32.75
C TRP A 529 -10.70 16.02 32.69
N LEU A 530 -10.09 14.84 32.59
CA LEU A 530 -10.83 13.57 32.56
C LEU A 530 -11.48 13.26 33.91
N ARG A 531 -10.79 13.52 35.03
CA ARG A 531 -11.34 13.37 36.38
C ARG A 531 -12.50 14.33 36.60
N ALA A 532 -12.32 15.61 36.28
CA ALA A 532 -13.37 16.62 36.35
C ALA A 532 -14.53 16.30 35.39
N GLY A 533 -14.26 15.68 34.23
CA GLY A 533 -15.29 15.21 33.30
C GLY A 533 -16.14 14.09 33.89
N GLN A 534 -15.54 13.17 34.65
CA GLN A 534 -16.26 12.08 35.35
C GLN A 534 -17.16 12.61 36.47
N THR A 535 -16.76 13.68 37.16
CA THR A 535 -17.57 14.32 38.22
C THR A 535 -18.59 15.33 37.67
N GLY A 536 -18.51 15.66 36.38
CA GLY A 536 -19.37 16.66 35.73
C GLY A 536 -18.90 18.10 35.88
N ASP A 537 -17.70 18.33 36.41
CA ASP A 537 -17.12 19.65 36.64
C ASP A 537 -16.38 20.21 35.42
N ALA A 538 -15.99 19.37 34.44
CA ALA A 538 -15.43 19.79 33.15
C ALA A 538 -16.43 19.56 32.01
N LEU A 539 -16.95 20.66 31.44
CA LEU A 539 -18.08 20.65 30.51
C LEU A 539 -17.79 21.42 29.21
N LEU A 540 -18.21 20.84 28.08
CA LEU A 540 -18.31 21.50 26.78
C LEU A 540 -19.76 21.97 26.60
N THR A 541 -19.98 23.29 26.56
CA THR A 541 -21.30 23.93 26.60
C THR A 541 -21.66 24.63 25.29
N ASN A 542 -22.70 24.18 24.59
CA ASN A 542 -23.25 24.88 23.44
C ASN A 542 -24.67 25.39 23.74
N GLY A 543 -24.79 26.67 24.10
CA GLY A 543 -26.06 27.25 24.53
C GLY A 543 -26.54 26.56 25.81
N ASP A 544 -27.73 25.98 25.77
CA ASP A 544 -28.32 25.26 26.91
C ASP A 544 -27.87 23.78 27.02
N SER A 545 -27.12 23.28 26.03
CA SER A 545 -26.64 21.90 26.00
C SER A 545 -25.22 21.80 26.54
N SER A 546 -25.02 21.05 27.62
CA SER A 546 -23.70 20.75 28.18
C SER A 546 -23.42 19.25 28.19
N ARG A 547 -22.17 18.88 27.91
CA ARG A 547 -21.71 17.49 28.03
C ARG A 547 -20.34 17.43 28.73
N PRO A 548 -20.07 16.38 29.52
CA PRO A 548 -18.76 16.21 30.14
C PRO A 548 -17.67 15.91 29.10
N VAL A 549 -16.46 16.35 29.42
CA VAL A 549 -15.25 16.01 28.65
C VAL A 549 -14.97 14.52 28.76
N ARG A 550 -14.67 13.89 27.62
CA ARG A 550 -14.24 12.49 27.50
C ARG A 550 -12.86 12.42 26.86
N ALA A 551 -12.21 11.27 26.96
CA ALA A 551 -10.90 11.04 26.33
C ALA A 551 -10.92 11.27 24.82
N SER A 552 -12.02 10.90 24.14
CA SER A 552 -12.23 11.14 22.71
C SER A 552 -12.30 12.63 22.31
N ASP A 553 -12.51 13.53 23.27
CA ASP A 553 -12.56 14.97 23.02
C ASP A 553 -11.17 15.62 23.03
N ILE A 554 -10.16 14.90 23.51
CA ILE A 554 -8.81 15.40 23.75
C ILE A 554 -7.89 14.85 22.66
N SER A 555 -7.22 15.77 21.96
CA SER A 555 -6.17 15.43 21.00
C SER A 555 -4.84 16.09 21.35
N VAL A 556 -3.75 15.37 21.16
CA VAL A 556 -2.38 15.88 21.30
C VAL A 556 -1.72 15.92 19.94
N LEU A 557 -1.38 17.12 19.44
CA LEU A 557 -0.65 17.24 18.18
C LEU A 557 0.86 17.23 18.42
N VAL A 558 1.55 16.39 17.65
CA VAL A 558 3.00 16.22 17.72
C VAL A 558 3.65 16.38 16.34
N ARG A 559 4.96 16.61 16.26
CA ARG A 559 5.69 16.69 14.99
C ARG A 559 6.26 15.34 14.54
N SER A 560 6.54 14.43 15.47
CA SER A 560 7.25 13.18 15.14
C SER A 560 6.81 11.98 15.97
N ARG A 561 7.12 10.77 15.48
CA ARG A 561 6.92 9.49 16.21
C ARG A 561 7.58 9.49 17.58
N ARG A 562 8.77 10.11 17.71
CA ARG A 562 9.47 10.23 18.99
C ARG A 562 8.67 11.06 20.00
N GLU A 563 8.11 12.19 19.56
CA GLU A 563 7.26 13.03 20.40
C GLU A 563 5.96 12.32 20.78
N ALA A 564 5.35 11.57 19.86
CA ALA A 564 4.19 10.72 20.15
C ALA A 564 4.49 9.72 21.27
N ALA A 565 5.64 9.05 21.21
CA ALA A 565 6.07 8.10 22.23
C ALA A 565 6.22 8.76 23.60
N LEU A 566 6.85 9.95 23.68
CA LEU A 566 6.99 10.68 24.95
C LEU A 566 5.64 11.00 25.60
N ILE A 567 4.65 11.42 24.81
CA ILE A 567 3.30 11.71 25.30
C ILE A 567 2.58 10.42 25.71
N ARG A 568 2.66 9.38 24.90
CA ARG A 568 2.06 8.08 25.21
C ARG A 568 2.61 7.53 26.53
N ASP A 569 3.93 7.59 26.72
CA ASP A 569 4.58 7.08 27.93
C ASP A 569 4.16 7.90 29.17
N ALA A 570 4.06 9.24 29.05
CA ALA A 570 3.57 10.10 30.12
C ALA A 570 2.08 9.86 30.45
N LEU A 571 1.22 9.66 29.45
CA LEU A 571 -0.20 9.31 29.64
C LEU A 571 -0.36 7.92 30.27
N THR A 572 0.43 6.95 29.83
CA THR A 572 0.44 5.58 30.35
C THR A 572 0.84 5.55 31.82
N LEU A 573 1.81 6.36 32.23
CA LEU A 573 2.23 6.51 33.63
C LEU A 573 1.06 6.91 34.54
N LEU A 574 0.14 7.74 34.03
CA LEU A 574 -1.08 8.18 34.70
C LEU A 574 -2.29 7.27 34.43
N ALA A 575 -2.09 6.09 33.83
CA ALA A 575 -3.15 5.15 33.44
C ALA A 575 -4.20 5.74 32.48
N ILE A 576 -3.83 6.71 31.65
CA ILE A 576 -4.69 7.25 30.60
C ILE A 576 -4.40 6.51 29.29
N PRO A 577 -5.37 5.80 28.72
CA PRO A 577 -5.18 5.09 27.48
C PRO A 577 -5.20 6.08 26.30
N SER A 578 -4.29 5.87 25.35
CA SER A 578 -4.09 6.77 24.22
C SER A 578 -3.75 6.00 22.95
N VAL A 579 -4.05 6.60 21.80
CA VAL A 579 -3.82 6.01 20.48
C VAL A 579 -3.02 6.96 19.61
N TYR A 580 -2.00 6.44 18.91
CA TYR A 580 -1.23 7.21 17.94
C TYR A 580 -1.80 7.03 16.54
N LEU A 581 -2.68 7.93 16.11
CA LEU A 581 -3.38 7.83 14.83
C LEU A 581 -2.45 7.94 13.62
N SER A 582 -1.25 8.52 13.77
CA SER A 582 -0.28 8.63 12.67
C SER A 582 0.74 7.49 12.63
N ASN A 583 0.42 6.35 13.24
CA ASN A 583 1.28 5.18 13.18
C ASN A 583 1.33 4.64 11.74
N ARG A 584 2.55 4.35 11.27
CA ARG A 584 2.81 3.69 9.97
C ARG A 584 3.63 2.42 10.14
N ASP A 585 3.82 1.99 11.39
CA ASP A 585 4.51 0.76 11.71
C ASP A 585 3.74 -0.39 11.08
N SER A 586 4.49 -1.29 10.48
CA SER A 586 3.95 -2.52 9.91
C SER A 586 3.62 -3.48 11.05
N VAL A 587 2.55 -4.25 10.89
CA VAL A 587 2.24 -5.35 11.80
C VAL A 587 3.36 -6.40 11.84
N PHE A 588 4.21 -6.48 10.81
CA PHE A 588 5.39 -7.35 10.80
C PHE A 588 6.57 -6.85 11.64
N GLU A 589 6.55 -5.59 12.09
CA GLU A 589 7.53 -5.06 13.05
C GLU A 589 7.17 -5.41 14.51
N THR A 590 5.98 -5.97 14.74
CA THR A 590 5.52 -6.33 16.08
C THR A 590 6.23 -7.59 16.60
N LEU A 591 6.26 -7.72 17.93
CA LEU A 591 6.71 -8.96 18.55
C LEU A 591 5.80 -10.13 18.15
N GLU A 592 4.50 -9.88 18.01
CA GLU A 592 3.48 -10.84 17.62
C GLU A 592 3.80 -11.51 16.29
N ALA A 593 4.33 -10.79 15.31
CA ALA A 593 4.75 -11.37 14.02
C ALA A 593 5.90 -12.37 14.19
N GLN A 594 6.87 -12.05 15.04
CA GLN A 594 7.99 -12.95 15.36
C GLN A 594 7.52 -14.19 16.12
N GLU A 595 6.59 -14.04 17.06
CA GLU A 595 5.99 -15.16 17.80
C GLU A 595 5.17 -16.06 16.87
N MET A 596 4.38 -15.47 15.97
CA MET A 596 3.66 -16.21 14.94
C MET A 596 4.60 -16.99 14.03
N LEU A 597 5.74 -16.42 13.63
CA LEU A 597 6.74 -17.15 12.84
C LEU A 597 7.23 -18.41 13.58
N TRP A 598 7.55 -18.31 14.87
CA TRP A 598 7.96 -19.47 15.67
C TRP A 598 6.84 -20.51 15.80
N VAL A 599 5.60 -20.07 16.00
CA VAL A 599 4.42 -20.96 16.02
C VAL A 599 4.26 -21.70 14.69
N LEU A 600 4.33 -21.01 13.55
CA LEU A 600 4.22 -21.66 12.24
C LEU A 600 5.36 -22.65 11.99
N GLN A 601 6.59 -22.33 12.41
CA GLN A 601 7.73 -23.23 12.33
C GLN A 601 7.52 -24.50 13.18
N ALA A 602 6.97 -24.35 14.38
CA ALA A 602 6.63 -25.47 15.26
C ALA A 602 5.50 -26.34 14.70
N VAL A 603 4.46 -25.74 14.11
CA VAL A 603 3.38 -26.50 13.47
C VAL A 603 3.88 -27.27 12.24
N MET A 604 4.83 -26.73 11.48
CA MET A 604 5.39 -27.44 10.33
C MET A 604 6.25 -28.65 10.72
N ALA A 605 7.01 -28.52 11.79
CA ALA A 605 7.95 -29.55 12.27
C ALA A 605 7.79 -29.78 13.79
N PRO A 606 6.65 -30.32 14.25
CA PRO A 606 6.40 -30.56 15.68
C PRO A 606 7.36 -31.58 16.28
N GLU A 607 7.90 -32.49 15.46
CA GLU A 607 8.92 -33.46 15.86
C GLU A 607 10.26 -32.82 16.27
N ARG A 608 10.50 -31.55 15.91
CA ARG A 608 11.71 -30.83 16.31
C ARG A 608 11.49 -30.16 17.67
N GLU A 609 12.03 -30.81 18.69
CA GLU A 609 11.87 -30.43 20.09
C GLU A 609 12.15 -28.93 20.36
N ASN A 610 13.26 -28.41 19.82
CA ASN A 610 13.66 -27.01 20.04
C ASN A 610 12.68 -26.00 19.43
N THR A 611 12.18 -26.24 18.22
CA THR A 611 11.26 -25.30 17.56
C THR A 611 9.91 -25.29 18.24
N LEU A 612 9.42 -26.46 18.66
CA LEU A 612 8.18 -26.57 19.44
C LEU A 612 8.32 -25.87 20.80
N ARG A 613 9.44 -26.09 21.50
CA ARG A 613 9.74 -25.40 22.76
C ARG A 613 9.75 -23.89 22.61
N SER A 614 10.36 -23.37 21.53
CA SER A 614 10.36 -21.93 21.25
C SER A 614 8.96 -21.37 21.04
N ALA A 615 8.09 -22.08 20.32
CA ALA A 615 6.70 -21.67 20.13
C ALA A 615 5.92 -21.67 21.46
N LEU A 616 6.08 -22.71 22.28
CA LEU A 616 5.44 -22.81 23.59
C LEU A 616 5.90 -21.71 24.56
N ALA A 617 7.15 -21.26 24.44
CA ALA A 617 7.73 -20.21 25.27
C ALA A 617 7.32 -18.78 24.85
N THR A 618 6.55 -18.62 23.78
CA THR A 618 6.05 -17.30 23.36
C THR A 618 5.11 -16.70 24.40
N SER A 619 5.12 -15.37 24.51
CA SER A 619 4.19 -14.65 25.36
C SER A 619 2.74 -14.72 24.85
N MET A 620 2.54 -15.04 23.57
CA MET A 620 1.24 -15.41 22.98
C MET A 620 0.64 -16.68 23.63
N MET A 621 1.46 -17.68 23.94
CA MET A 621 1.01 -18.95 24.53
C MET A 621 0.77 -18.85 26.04
N GLY A 622 1.34 -17.84 26.71
CA GLY A 622 1.05 -17.50 28.10
C GLY A 622 1.56 -18.52 29.14
N LEU A 623 2.50 -19.39 28.78
CA LEU A 623 3.10 -20.36 29.71
C LEU A 623 4.12 -19.71 30.64
N THR A 624 4.18 -20.18 31.89
CA THR A 624 5.17 -19.74 32.86
C THR A 624 6.47 -20.53 32.73
N ALA A 625 7.56 -20.03 33.31
CA ALA A 625 8.84 -20.75 33.36
C ALA A 625 8.70 -22.14 34.03
N LEU A 626 7.82 -22.26 35.03
CA LEU A 626 7.55 -23.53 35.71
C LEU A 626 6.80 -24.52 34.82
N ASP A 627 5.86 -24.04 34.00
CA ASP A 627 5.13 -24.88 33.05
C ASP A 627 6.09 -25.48 32.02
N ILE A 628 6.97 -24.64 31.44
CA ILE A 628 7.97 -25.09 30.47
C ILE A 628 8.94 -26.11 31.08
N GLU A 629 9.43 -25.85 32.29
CA GLU A 629 10.33 -26.79 32.99
C GLU A 629 9.63 -28.12 33.29
N THR A 630 8.37 -28.08 33.72
CA THR A 630 7.60 -29.28 34.00
C THR A 630 7.37 -30.11 32.74
N LEU A 631 7.05 -29.45 31.62
CA LEU A 631 6.82 -30.07 30.33
C LEU A 631 8.11 -30.67 29.73
N ASN A 632 9.28 -30.08 30.00
CA ASN A 632 10.57 -30.66 29.62
C ASN A 632 10.92 -31.94 30.38
N ASN A 633 10.41 -32.09 31.61
CA ASN A 633 10.71 -33.22 32.48
C ASN A 633 9.65 -34.34 32.39
N ASP A 634 8.59 -34.14 31.61
CA ASP A 634 7.50 -35.09 31.40
C ASP A 634 7.35 -35.43 29.90
N GLU A 635 7.97 -36.52 29.48
CA GLU A 635 7.95 -36.99 28.08
C GLU A 635 6.53 -37.27 27.57
N ASN A 636 5.63 -37.79 28.41
CA ASN A 636 4.26 -38.09 27.97
C ASN A 636 3.47 -36.80 27.72
N ALA A 637 3.66 -35.79 28.58
CA ALA A 637 3.06 -34.47 28.37
C ALA A 637 3.64 -33.79 27.13
N TRP A 638 4.93 -33.98 26.85
CA TRP A 638 5.57 -33.47 25.64
C TRP A 638 4.98 -34.11 24.37
N ASP A 639 4.87 -35.44 24.33
CA ASP A 639 4.32 -36.17 23.18
C ASP A 639 2.86 -35.79 22.90
N ALA A 640 2.05 -35.54 23.94
CA ALA A 640 0.68 -35.05 23.77
C ALA A 640 0.63 -33.67 23.08
N VAL A 641 1.61 -32.80 23.35
CA VAL A 641 1.73 -31.51 22.65
C VAL A 641 2.22 -31.68 21.22
N VAL A 642 3.11 -32.63 20.96
CA VAL A 642 3.53 -32.99 19.59
C VAL A 642 2.33 -33.45 18.77
N GLU A 643 1.48 -34.33 19.33
CA GLU A 643 0.23 -34.77 18.69
C GLU A 643 -0.75 -33.62 18.44
N GLU A 644 -0.88 -32.71 19.41
CA GLU A 644 -1.70 -31.49 19.25
C GLU A 644 -1.21 -30.65 18.05
N PHE A 645 0.10 -30.43 17.92
CA PHE A 645 0.67 -29.66 16.83
C PHE A 645 0.65 -30.39 15.48
N ASP A 646 0.74 -31.72 15.46
CA ASP A 646 0.46 -32.49 14.24
C ASP A 646 -1.00 -32.31 13.81
N GLY A 647 -1.93 -32.27 14.75
CA GLY A 647 -3.33 -31.91 14.51
C GLY A 647 -3.47 -30.54 13.84
N TYR A 648 -2.75 -29.53 14.32
CA TYR A 648 -2.71 -28.20 13.68
C TYR A 648 -2.14 -28.25 12.27
N ARG A 649 -1.06 -29.01 12.04
CA ARG A 649 -0.48 -29.21 10.70
C ARG A 649 -1.50 -29.79 9.73
N GLN A 650 -2.27 -30.79 10.16
CA GLN A 650 -3.32 -31.40 9.34
C GLN A 650 -4.45 -30.42 9.01
N ILE A 651 -4.84 -29.54 9.96
CA ILE A 651 -5.84 -28.49 9.70
C ILE A 651 -5.29 -27.51 8.67
N TRP A 652 -4.02 -27.10 8.78
CA TRP A 652 -3.39 -26.20 7.83
C TRP A 652 -3.41 -26.78 6.42
N HIS A 653 -2.94 -28.01 6.23
CA HIS A 653 -2.94 -28.67 4.91
C HIS A 653 -4.34 -28.81 4.30
N LYS A 654 -5.37 -29.06 5.12
CA LYS A 654 -6.74 -29.33 4.63
C LYS A 654 -7.59 -28.08 4.45
N ARG A 655 -7.35 -27.03 5.22
CA ARG A 655 -8.25 -25.86 5.33
C ARG A 655 -7.54 -24.50 5.29
N GLY A 656 -6.21 -24.46 5.37
CA GLY A 656 -5.42 -23.23 5.36
C GLY A 656 -4.97 -22.76 6.75
N VAL A 657 -4.15 -21.71 6.75
CA VAL A 657 -3.44 -21.20 7.94
C VAL A 657 -4.39 -20.55 8.96
N MET A 658 -5.39 -19.78 8.52
CA MET A 658 -6.31 -19.09 9.43
C MET A 658 -7.18 -20.08 10.24
N PRO A 659 -7.80 -21.11 9.63
CA PRO A 659 -8.50 -22.15 10.40
C PRO A 659 -7.61 -22.87 11.42
N MET A 660 -6.34 -23.12 11.06
CA MET A 660 -5.37 -23.73 11.97
C MET A 660 -5.10 -22.81 13.17
N LEU A 661 -4.79 -21.53 12.93
CA LEU A 661 -4.50 -20.57 13.99
C LEU A 661 -5.71 -20.35 14.92
N ARG A 662 -6.94 -20.34 14.38
CA ARG A 662 -8.15 -20.30 15.22
C ARG A 662 -8.30 -21.54 16.09
N ALA A 663 -8.00 -22.72 15.57
CA ALA A 663 -8.04 -23.96 16.35
C ALA A 663 -7.04 -23.90 17.51
N LEU A 664 -5.81 -23.45 17.25
CA LEU A 664 -4.78 -23.22 18.26
C LEU A 664 -5.25 -22.20 19.32
N MET A 665 -5.78 -21.06 18.88
CA MET A 665 -6.27 -20.01 19.78
C MET A 665 -7.39 -20.51 20.70
N SER A 666 -8.35 -21.28 20.17
CA SER A 666 -9.43 -21.86 20.97
C SER A 666 -8.95 -22.95 21.94
N ALA A 667 -8.02 -23.81 21.51
CA ALA A 667 -7.51 -24.88 22.38
C ALA A 667 -6.70 -24.34 23.56
N ARG A 668 -5.92 -23.27 23.33
CA ARG A 668 -5.04 -22.63 24.31
C ARG A 668 -5.65 -21.38 24.97
N ASN A 669 -6.90 -21.06 24.67
CA ASN A 669 -7.65 -19.88 25.14
C ASN A 669 -6.84 -18.56 24.99
N ILE A 670 -6.16 -18.41 23.84
CA ILE A 670 -5.21 -17.32 23.60
C ILE A 670 -5.92 -15.96 23.65
N ALA A 671 -7.10 -15.86 23.02
CA ALA A 671 -7.82 -14.58 22.94
C ALA A 671 -8.27 -14.12 24.33
N GLU A 672 -8.84 -15.04 25.12
CA GLU A 672 -9.33 -14.80 26.47
C GLU A 672 -8.20 -14.37 27.40
N ASN A 673 -7.08 -15.11 27.36
CA ASN A 673 -5.91 -14.84 28.19
C ASN A 673 -5.25 -13.52 27.82
N LEU A 674 -5.11 -13.21 26.52
CA LEU A 674 -4.57 -11.94 26.07
C LEU A 674 -5.46 -10.79 26.55
N LEU A 675 -6.77 -10.83 26.31
CA LEU A 675 -7.70 -9.75 26.70
C LEU A 675 -7.73 -9.47 28.21
N ALA A 676 -7.40 -10.44 29.06
CA ALA A 676 -7.28 -10.25 30.50
C ALA A 676 -6.00 -9.48 30.92
N THR A 677 -5.02 -9.35 30.02
CA THR A 677 -3.75 -8.64 30.27
C THR A 677 -3.78 -7.18 29.81
N ALA A 678 -2.96 -6.34 30.43
CA ALA A 678 -2.81 -4.94 30.01
C ALA A 678 -2.26 -4.86 28.57
N GLY A 679 -2.97 -4.14 27.69
CA GLY A 679 -2.61 -4.05 26.26
C GLY A 679 -2.98 -5.28 25.43
N GLY A 680 -3.69 -6.25 26.00
CA GLY A 680 -4.07 -7.50 25.34
C GLY A 680 -4.90 -7.37 24.08
N GLU A 681 -5.83 -6.40 24.06
CA GLU A 681 -6.70 -6.12 22.89
C GLU A 681 -5.89 -5.77 21.64
N ARG A 682 -4.80 -5.00 21.82
CA ARG A 682 -3.88 -4.65 20.74
C ARG A 682 -3.16 -5.89 20.21
N ARG A 683 -2.53 -6.65 21.09
CA ARG A 683 -1.80 -7.87 20.72
C ARG A 683 -2.70 -8.86 19.96
N LEU A 684 -3.93 -9.04 20.43
CA LEU A 684 -4.92 -9.90 19.78
C LEU A 684 -5.32 -9.37 18.39
N THR A 685 -5.53 -8.05 18.26
CA THR A 685 -5.84 -7.41 16.98
C THR A 685 -4.69 -7.59 15.98
N ASP A 686 -3.44 -7.44 16.42
CA ASP A 686 -2.25 -7.60 15.59
C ASP A 686 -2.09 -9.07 15.13
N ILE A 687 -2.29 -10.05 16.02
CA ILE A 687 -2.28 -11.48 15.69
C ILE A 687 -3.35 -11.83 14.64
N LEU A 688 -4.59 -11.35 14.83
CA LEU A 688 -5.67 -11.58 13.88
C LEU A 688 -5.37 -10.94 12.53
N HIS A 689 -4.80 -9.73 12.54
CA HIS A 689 -4.40 -9.04 11.33
C HIS A 689 -3.32 -9.80 10.55
N ILE A 690 -2.25 -10.25 11.23
CA ILE A 690 -1.21 -11.08 10.63
C ILE A 690 -1.82 -12.38 10.06
N SER A 691 -2.75 -12.99 10.79
CA SER A 691 -3.44 -14.22 10.34
C SER A 691 -4.20 -14.01 9.03
N GLU A 692 -4.83 -12.85 8.84
CA GLU A 692 -5.53 -12.49 7.59
C GLU A 692 -4.54 -12.32 6.43
N LEU A 693 -3.44 -11.59 6.66
CA LEU A 693 -2.38 -11.42 5.65
C LEU A 693 -1.73 -12.75 5.26
N LEU A 694 -1.52 -13.64 6.24
CA LEU A 694 -1.03 -15.00 5.98
C LEU A 694 -2.02 -15.84 5.17
N GLN A 695 -3.32 -15.66 5.39
CA GLN A 695 -4.35 -16.38 4.63
C GLN A 695 -4.40 -15.92 3.18
N GLU A 696 -4.26 -14.61 2.94
CA GLU A 696 -4.17 -14.04 1.59
C GLU A 696 -2.90 -14.53 0.88
N ALA A 697 -1.73 -14.38 1.51
CA ALA A 697 -0.47 -14.84 0.95
C ALA A 697 -0.48 -16.37 0.69
N GLY A 698 -1.06 -17.14 1.61
CA GLY A 698 -1.18 -18.59 1.47
C GLY A 698 -2.02 -19.04 0.27
N SER A 699 -2.92 -18.20 -0.24
CA SER A 699 -3.70 -18.50 -1.45
C SER A 699 -2.91 -18.33 -2.75
N GLN A 700 -1.80 -17.58 -2.70
CA GLN A 700 -0.93 -17.29 -3.85
C GLN A 700 0.32 -18.17 -3.87
N LEU A 701 0.52 -18.99 -2.83
CA LEU A 701 1.70 -19.82 -2.63
C LEU A 701 1.33 -21.30 -2.67
N GLU A 702 2.15 -22.10 -3.35
CA GLU A 702 1.90 -23.54 -3.52
C GLU A 702 2.25 -24.39 -2.29
N SER A 703 2.92 -23.82 -1.27
CA SER A 703 3.40 -24.57 -0.10
C SER A 703 3.42 -23.75 1.19
N GLU A 704 3.19 -24.41 2.32
CA GLU A 704 3.25 -23.87 3.67
C GLU A 704 4.67 -23.38 4.03
N HIS A 705 5.71 -24.07 3.55
CA HIS A 705 7.09 -23.62 3.70
C HIS A 705 7.34 -22.28 3.00
N ALA A 706 6.70 -22.07 1.84
CA ALA A 706 6.78 -20.79 1.15
C ALA A 706 6.14 -19.67 1.98
N LEU A 707 5.02 -19.97 2.67
CA LEU A 707 4.36 -19.00 3.56
C LEU A 707 5.21 -18.65 4.79
N VAL A 708 5.88 -19.63 5.41
CA VAL A 708 6.81 -19.37 6.53
C VAL A 708 7.99 -18.50 6.07
N ARG A 709 8.55 -18.79 4.89
CA ARG A 709 9.61 -17.98 4.30
C ARG A 709 9.13 -16.56 3.98
N TRP A 710 7.92 -16.44 3.44
CA TRP A 710 7.28 -15.16 3.15
C TRP A 710 7.16 -14.31 4.43
N LEU A 711 6.66 -14.88 5.53
CA LEU A 711 6.54 -14.18 6.81
C LEU A 711 7.92 -13.75 7.33
N ALA A 712 8.92 -14.63 7.29
CA ALA A 712 10.29 -14.29 7.71
C ALA A 712 10.87 -13.13 6.89
N GLN A 713 10.58 -13.08 5.58
CA GLN A 713 11.05 -12.02 4.69
C GLN A 713 10.38 -10.68 5.03
N HIS A 714 9.06 -10.68 5.26
CA HIS A 714 8.30 -9.49 5.66
C HIS A 714 8.63 -8.99 7.07
N ILE A 715 9.09 -9.85 7.99
CA ILE A 715 9.62 -9.42 9.30
C ILE A 715 10.99 -8.75 9.16
N LEU A 716 11.86 -9.25 8.28
CA LEU A 716 13.20 -8.70 8.07
C LEU A 716 13.16 -7.39 7.28
N GLU A 717 12.27 -7.30 6.28
CA GLU A 717 12.11 -6.16 5.38
C GLU A 717 10.63 -5.76 5.29
N PRO A 718 10.05 -5.17 6.35
CA PRO A 718 8.65 -4.77 6.37
C PRO A 718 8.40 -3.60 5.42
N ASP A 719 7.26 -3.64 4.72
CA ASP A 719 6.83 -2.53 3.87
C ASP A 719 5.88 -1.61 4.66
N SER A 720 6.45 -0.51 5.17
CA SER A 720 5.68 0.52 5.89
C SER A 720 4.77 1.37 5.00
N ASN A 721 4.90 1.27 3.67
CA ASN A 721 4.05 2.00 2.73
C ASN A 721 2.77 1.22 2.40
N ALA A 722 2.82 -0.11 2.43
CA ALA A 722 1.65 -0.96 2.23
C ALA A 722 0.57 -0.70 3.29
N SER A 723 -0.60 -0.18 2.87
CA SER A 723 -1.70 0.13 3.78
C SER A 723 -2.26 -1.11 4.49
N SER A 724 -2.22 -2.27 3.82
CA SER A 724 -2.63 -3.55 4.40
C SER A 724 -1.72 -4.03 5.52
N GLN A 725 -0.47 -3.58 5.57
CA GLN A 725 0.46 -3.95 6.64
C GLN A 725 0.38 -3.02 7.84
N GLN A 726 -0.20 -1.82 7.68
CA GLN A 726 -0.28 -0.84 8.78
C GLN A 726 -1.15 -1.37 9.92
N LEU A 727 -0.69 -1.10 11.14
CA LEU A 727 -1.41 -1.53 12.32
C LEU A 727 -2.83 -0.96 12.40
N ARG A 728 -3.79 -1.83 12.75
CA ARG A 728 -5.20 -1.45 12.91
C ARG A 728 -5.42 -0.74 14.25
N LEU A 729 -6.51 0.01 14.31
CA LEU A 729 -6.99 0.66 15.53
C LEU A 729 -7.85 -0.33 16.31
N GLU A 730 -7.62 -0.43 17.63
CA GLU A 730 -8.32 -1.36 18.52
C GLU A 730 -9.78 -0.92 18.74
N SER A 731 -9.98 0.34 19.15
CA SER A 731 -11.26 1.03 19.17
C SER A 731 -11.09 2.56 19.35
N ASP A 732 -11.66 3.37 18.45
CA ASP A 732 -11.46 4.84 18.46
C ASP A 732 -12.32 5.59 19.50
N LYS A 733 -13.36 4.96 20.06
CA LYS A 733 -14.47 5.73 20.64
C LYS A 733 -14.20 6.33 22.02
N HIS A 734 -13.13 5.95 22.72
CA HIS A 734 -12.91 6.36 24.13
C HIS A 734 -11.44 6.62 24.52
N LEU A 735 -10.55 6.93 23.56
CA LEU A 735 -9.12 7.14 23.82
C LEU A 735 -8.67 8.58 23.55
N VAL A 736 -7.61 9.02 24.24
CA VAL A 736 -6.92 10.27 23.91
C VAL A 736 -6.16 10.09 22.60
N GLN A 737 -6.38 10.99 21.64
CA GLN A 737 -5.85 10.84 20.29
C GLN A 737 -4.55 11.61 20.12
N ILE A 738 -3.43 10.91 19.96
CA ILE A 738 -2.14 11.51 19.61
C ILE A 738 -2.01 11.46 18.09
N VAL A 739 -1.80 12.61 17.45
CA VAL A 739 -1.77 12.72 15.99
C VAL A 739 -0.67 13.67 15.55
N THR A 740 -0.08 13.43 14.38
CA THR A 740 0.88 14.39 13.82
C THR A 740 0.15 15.62 13.29
N ILE A 741 0.81 16.78 13.28
CA ILE A 741 0.26 18.02 12.67
C ILE A 741 -0.13 17.77 11.20
N HIS A 742 0.63 16.96 10.46
CA HIS A 742 0.32 16.62 9.07
C HIS A 742 -0.96 15.82 8.90
N LYS A 743 -1.20 14.82 9.77
CA LYS A 743 -2.42 13.99 9.70
C LYS A 743 -3.63 14.70 10.31
N SER A 744 -3.42 15.74 11.12
CA SER A 744 -4.52 16.54 11.69
C SER A 744 -5.13 17.54 10.71
N LYS A 745 -4.46 17.85 9.60
CA LYS A 745 -5.02 18.68 8.51
C LYS A 745 -6.37 18.09 8.05
N GLY A 746 -7.35 18.96 7.83
CA GLY A 746 -8.75 18.56 7.58
C GLY A 746 -9.56 18.26 8.85
N LEU A 747 -8.97 17.58 9.84
CA LEU A 747 -9.64 17.16 11.07
C LEU A 747 -9.97 18.32 12.03
N GLU A 748 -10.85 18.05 12.98
CA GLU A 748 -11.24 18.97 14.05
C GLU A 748 -11.38 18.23 15.38
N TYR A 749 -10.97 18.87 16.47
CA TYR A 749 -10.99 18.29 17.81
C TYR A 749 -11.57 19.29 18.81
N PRO A 750 -12.35 18.83 19.81
CA PRO A 750 -12.88 19.73 20.81
C PRO A 750 -11.77 20.45 21.61
N LEU A 751 -10.81 19.68 22.14
CA LEU A 751 -9.70 20.15 22.96
C LEU A 751 -8.38 19.69 22.35
N VAL A 752 -7.41 20.61 22.22
CA VAL A 752 -6.10 20.32 21.61
C VAL A 752 -4.95 20.67 22.55
N TRP A 753 -3.95 19.81 22.62
CA TRP A 753 -2.67 20.06 23.28
C TRP A 753 -1.51 20.09 22.28
N LEU A 754 -0.67 21.10 22.39
CA LEU A 754 0.55 21.31 21.62
C LEU A 754 1.77 21.37 22.56
N PRO A 755 2.20 20.25 23.15
CA PRO A 755 3.17 20.22 24.24
C PRO A 755 4.57 20.69 23.81
N PHE A 756 4.94 20.49 22.54
CA PHE A 756 6.31 20.69 22.04
C PHE A 756 6.43 21.77 20.96
N ILE A 757 5.45 22.66 20.84
CA ILE A 757 5.31 23.57 19.69
C ILE A 757 6.44 24.61 19.55
N THR A 758 7.22 24.86 20.61
CA THR A 758 8.39 25.75 20.59
C THR A 758 9.65 25.06 20.02
N HIS A 759 9.64 23.73 19.86
CA HIS A 759 10.79 23.00 19.32
C HIS A 759 10.95 23.23 17.81
N PHE A 760 12.19 23.44 17.37
CA PHE A 760 12.57 23.63 15.97
C PHE A 760 13.91 22.93 15.68
N ARG A 761 14.20 22.71 14.39
CA ARG A 761 15.47 22.14 13.92
C ARG A 761 15.97 22.96 12.75
N VAL A 762 17.17 23.54 12.89
CA VAL A 762 17.78 24.35 11.83
C VAL A 762 18.09 23.48 10.61
N GLN A 763 17.86 24.03 9.43
CA GLN A 763 18.19 23.47 8.13
C GLN A 763 19.70 23.55 7.88
N ASP A 764 20.30 22.41 7.56
CA ASP A 764 21.73 22.29 7.26
C ASP A 764 22.01 21.95 5.77
N GLN A 765 20.96 21.62 5.02
CA GLN A 765 21.02 21.38 3.59
C GLN A 765 20.69 22.66 2.81
N ALA A 766 21.56 23.01 1.85
CA ALA A 766 21.38 24.16 0.97
C ALA A 766 20.44 23.83 -0.21
N PHE A 767 19.21 23.46 0.13
CA PHE A 767 18.12 23.29 -0.81
C PHE A 767 17.08 24.37 -0.55
N TYR A 768 16.85 25.22 -1.53
CA TYR A 768 16.00 26.40 -1.42
C TYR A 768 15.33 26.69 -2.76
N HIS A 769 14.35 27.58 -2.77
CA HIS A 769 13.73 28.07 -4.00
C HIS A 769 14.27 29.44 -4.36
N ASP A 770 14.61 29.66 -5.63
CA ASP A 770 14.99 31.00 -6.08
C ASP A 770 13.81 31.97 -5.91
N ARG A 771 14.09 33.16 -5.35
CA ARG A 771 13.04 34.14 -5.00
C ARG A 771 12.47 34.88 -6.21
N HIS A 772 13.04 34.70 -7.39
CA HIS A 772 12.61 35.33 -8.62
C HIS A 772 12.04 34.31 -9.63
N SER A 773 12.72 33.18 -9.85
CA SER A 773 12.26 32.15 -10.78
C SER A 773 11.26 31.17 -10.17
N TYR A 774 11.23 31.08 -8.83
CA TYR A 774 10.46 30.10 -8.06
C TYR A 774 10.88 28.64 -8.29
N GLU A 775 12.04 28.40 -8.89
CA GLU A 775 12.57 27.05 -9.12
C GLU A 775 13.30 26.52 -7.89
N ALA A 776 13.17 25.22 -7.64
CA ALA A 776 13.93 24.52 -6.61
C ALA A 776 15.42 24.40 -7.01
N VAL A 777 16.30 24.93 -6.18
CA VAL A 777 17.75 24.98 -6.37
C VAL A 777 18.45 24.13 -5.31
N LEU A 778 19.32 23.24 -5.77
CA LEU A 778 20.25 22.48 -4.93
C LEU A 778 21.65 23.06 -5.06
N ASP A 779 22.17 23.60 -3.97
CA ASP A 779 23.53 24.11 -3.89
C ASP A 779 24.46 23.11 -3.19
N LEU A 780 25.29 22.43 -3.98
CA LEU A 780 26.23 21.41 -3.49
C LEU A 780 27.48 22.01 -2.84
N SER A 781 27.71 23.33 -2.93
CA SER A 781 28.84 24.00 -2.29
C SER A 781 28.55 24.46 -0.86
N HIS A 782 27.31 24.34 -0.39
CA HIS A 782 26.87 24.79 0.95
C HIS A 782 27.20 26.28 1.21
N ALA A 783 26.96 27.16 0.23
CA ALA A 783 27.17 28.60 0.42
C ALA A 783 26.27 29.14 1.56
N GLU A 784 26.82 30.06 2.38
CA GLU A 784 26.10 30.62 3.54
C GLU A 784 24.76 31.27 3.15
N GLU A 785 24.73 31.96 2.00
CA GLU A 785 23.52 32.56 1.44
C GLU A 785 22.44 31.52 1.13
N SER A 786 22.81 30.40 0.50
CA SER A 786 21.90 29.33 0.13
C SER A 786 21.32 28.63 1.38
N ILE A 787 22.13 28.44 2.42
CA ILE A 787 21.69 27.91 3.72
C ILE A 787 20.74 28.88 4.41
N ALA A 788 21.03 30.19 4.38
CA ALA A 788 20.14 31.20 4.96
C ALA A 788 18.77 31.24 4.26
N LEU A 789 18.73 31.09 2.94
CA LEU A 789 17.48 30.97 2.18
C LEU A 789 16.70 29.70 2.55
N ALA A 790 17.39 28.56 2.68
CA ALA A 790 16.79 27.29 3.08
C ALA A 790 16.25 27.33 4.52
N GLU A 791 16.94 28.00 5.45
CA GLU A 791 16.48 28.19 6.83
C GLU A 791 15.25 29.12 6.90
N ALA A 792 15.22 30.17 6.08
CA ALA A 792 14.04 31.03 5.97
C ALA A 792 12.82 30.25 5.47
N GLU A 793 12.98 29.37 4.47
CA GLU A 793 11.91 28.46 4.01
C GLU A 793 11.43 27.50 5.09
N ARG A 794 12.37 26.93 5.85
CA ARG A 794 12.05 26.05 6.98
C ARG A 794 11.22 26.77 8.05
N LEU A 795 11.58 28.00 8.41
CA LEU A 795 10.79 28.80 9.35
C LEU A 795 9.42 29.18 8.78
N ALA A 796 9.34 29.50 7.49
CA ALA A 796 8.07 29.78 6.82
C ALA A 796 7.14 28.55 6.74
N GLU A 797 7.68 27.34 6.60
CA GLU A 797 6.92 26.09 6.75
C GLU A 797 6.47 25.87 8.20
N ASP A 798 7.34 26.08 9.17
CA ASP A 798 7.02 25.96 10.59
C ASP A 798 5.87 26.88 11.03
N LEU A 799 5.76 28.07 10.44
CA LEU A 799 4.66 29.01 10.67
C LEU A 799 3.33 28.47 10.13
N ARG A 800 3.36 27.82 8.95
CA ARG A 800 2.19 27.12 8.39
C ARG A 800 1.81 25.90 9.24
N LEU A 801 2.78 25.13 9.73
CA LEU A 801 2.55 24.04 10.68
C LEU A 801 1.91 24.54 11.99
N LEU A 802 2.37 25.67 12.52
CA LEU A 802 1.76 26.31 13.70
C LEU A 802 0.31 26.72 13.42
N TYR A 803 0.04 27.32 12.26
CA TYR A 803 -1.31 27.72 11.86
C TYR A 803 -2.26 26.51 11.75
N VAL A 804 -1.80 25.43 11.09
CA VAL A 804 -2.58 24.18 11.01
C VAL A 804 -2.84 23.63 12.41
N ALA A 805 -1.84 23.57 13.28
CA ALA A 805 -1.95 23.03 14.62
C ALA A 805 -2.99 23.78 15.48
N LEU A 806 -2.95 25.11 15.47
CA LEU A 806 -3.86 25.93 16.27
C LEU A 806 -5.31 25.89 15.76
N THR A 807 -5.49 25.76 14.44
CA THR A 807 -6.82 25.77 13.81
C THR A 807 -7.58 24.45 13.89
N ARG A 808 -7.02 23.43 14.57
CA ARG A 808 -7.73 22.15 14.81
C ARG A 808 -8.70 22.23 16.00
N ALA A 809 -8.42 23.09 16.96
CA ALA A 809 -9.22 23.21 18.18
C ALA A 809 -10.54 23.94 17.94
N VAL A 810 -11.62 23.40 18.49
CA VAL A 810 -12.94 24.04 18.48
C VAL A 810 -13.10 24.95 19.70
N TRP A 811 -12.76 24.47 20.90
CA TRP A 811 -13.08 25.15 22.16
C TRP A 811 -11.85 25.71 22.87
N HIS A 812 -10.79 24.91 22.98
CA HIS A 812 -9.61 25.26 23.76
C HIS A 812 -8.34 24.61 23.19
N CYS A 813 -7.23 25.35 23.22
CA CYS A 813 -5.90 24.90 22.84
C CYS A 813 -4.86 25.26 23.92
N SER A 814 -4.12 24.28 24.40
CA SER A 814 -2.98 24.47 25.31
C SER A 814 -1.65 24.30 24.57
N LEU A 815 -0.70 25.20 24.79
CA LEU A 815 0.62 25.21 24.14
C LEU A 815 1.73 25.17 25.21
N GLY A 816 2.71 24.27 25.06
CA GLY A 816 3.90 24.24 25.91
C GLY A 816 4.99 25.16 25.39
N VAL A 817 5.50 26.07 26.23
CA VAL A 817 6.51 27.09 25.89
C VAL A 817 7.68 27.02 26.87
N ALA A 818 8.91 27.17 26.39
CA ALA A 818 10.10 27.21 27.23
C ALA A 818 11.18 28.15 26.69
N PRO A 819 12.07 28.69 27.54
CA PRO A 819 13.25 29.48 27.15
C PRO A 819 14.32 28.57 26.53
N LEU A 820 14.05 28.07 25.32
CA LEU A 820 14.86 27.08 24.60
C LEU A 820 16.22 27.65 24.14
N VAL A 821 17.29 26.89 24.35
CA VAL A 821 18.65 27.20 23.88
C VAL A 821 19.28 25.97 23.23
N ARG A 822 19.87 26.13 22.04
CA ARG A 822 20.40 25.04 21.22
C ARG A 822 21.77 24.54 21.68
N ARG A 823 22.60 25.44 22.22
CA ARG A 823 23.95 25.12 22.76
C ARG A 823 24.07 25.63 24.19
N ARG A 824 24.43 24.75 25.14
CA ARG A 824 24.86 25.12 26.50
C ARG A 824 26.24 25.83 26.50
N SER A 825 26.45 26.79 25.61
CA SER A 825 27.58 27.72 25.72
C SER A 825 27.19 28.85 26.66
N ASP A 826 28.16 29.38 27.42
CA ASP A 826 28.07 30.47 28.43
C ASP A 826 27.48 31.82 27.95
N LYS A 827 26.61 31.85 26.93
CA LYS A 827 25.83 33.03 26.55
C LYS A 827 24.84 33.35 27.66
N LYS A 828 25.25 34.26 28.55
CA LYS A 828 24.35 34.96 29.46
C LYS A 828 23.36 35.78 28.61
N GLY A 829 22.05 35.54 28.78
CA GLY A 829 20.99 36.40 28.29
C GLY A 829 20.05 35.74 27.30
N GLU A 830 20.43 35.65 26.03
CA GLU A 830 19.48 35.43 24.92
C GLU A 830 19.10 33.96 24.66
N THR A 831 17.81 33.74 24.40
CA THR A 831 17.25 32.43 24.01
C THR A 831 17.14 32.29 22.48
N ASP A 832 17.17 31.05 21.98
CA ASP A 832 17.01 30.77 20.54
C ASP A 832 15.53 30.63 20.13
N VAL A 833 14.59 30.99 21.01
CA VAL A 833 13.14 30.79 20.82
C VAL A 833 12.62 31.52 19.57
N HIS A 834 13.19 32.67 19.24
CA HIS A 834 12.81 33.50 18.08
C HIS A 834 12.98 32.79 16.72
N GLN A 835 13.76 31.69 16.70
CA GLN A 835 13.95 30.82 15.53
C GLN A 835 12.85 29.77 15.37
N SER A 836 11.97 29.61 16.35
CA SER A 836 10.75 28.80 16.23
C SER A 836 9.60 29.63 15.67
N ALA A 837 8.60 29.00 15.05
CA ALA A 837 7.43 29.72 14.55
C ALA A 837 6.67 30.47 15.66
N LEU A 838 6.40 29.80 16.79
CA LEU A 838 5.69 30.43 17.90
C LEU A 838 6.54 31.56 18.50
N GLY A 839 7.83 31.32 18.72
CA GLY A 839 8.73 32.32 19.28
C GLY A 839 8.91 33.54 18.37
N ARG A 840 8.97 33.34 17.04
CA ARG A 840 8.99 34.45 16.08
C ARG A 840 7.78 35.36 16.24
N LEU A 841 6.57 34.81 16.33
CA LEU A 841 5.34 35.60 16.47
C LEU A 841 5.27 36.30 17.84
N LEU A 842 5.70 35.62 18.92
CA LEU A 842 5.71 36.18 20.27
C LEU A 842 6.75 37.31 20.41
N GLN A 843 7.98 37.09 19.95
CA GLN A 843 9.12 38.01 20.09
C GLN A 843 9.29 38.95 18.89
N LYS A 844 8.34 38.95 17.95
CA LYS A 844 8.35 39.76 16.72
C LYS A 844 9.62 39.61 15.87
N GLY A 845 10.23 38.43 15.94
CA GLY A 845 11.45 38.07 15.22
C GLY A 845 12.77 38.46 15.90
N GLU A 846 12.74 39.16 17.03
CA GLU A 846 13.93 39.58 17.76
C GLU A 846 14.35 38.53 18.82
N PRO A 847 15.65 38.27 19.01
CA PRO A 847 16.11 37.42 20.10
C PRO A 847 15.87 38.11 21.45
N MET A 848 15.24 37.41 22.40
CA MET A 848 15.05 37.90 23.77
C MET A 848 15.58 36.89 24.79
N ASP A 849 15.85 37.36 26.00
CA ASP A 849 16.09 36.51 27.17
C ASP A 849 14.80 35.86 27.70
N ALA A 850 14.92 35.01 28.72
CA ALA A 850 13.77 34.33 29.30
C ALA A 850 12.73 35.31 29.90
N ALA A 851 13.19 36.42 30.49
CA ALA A 851 12.32 37.46 31.03
C ALA A 851 11.60 38.23 29.92
N GLY A 852 12.29 38.57 28.83
CA GLY A 852 11.72 39.21 27.65
C GLY A 852 10.71 38.32 26.93
N LEU A 853 10.96 37.01 26.84
CA LEU A 853 9.98 36.03 26.35
C LEU A 853 8.69 36.08 27.18
N ARG A 854 8.82 36.06 28.52
CA ARG A 854 7.68 36.17 29.43
C ARG A 854 6.91 37.48 29.24
N ALA A 855 7.62 38.61 29.15
CA ALA A 855 7.00 39.92 28.92
C ALA A 855 6.24 39.98 27.58
N CYS A 856 6.79 39.38 26.52
CA CYS A 856 6.11 39.29 25.23
C CYS A 856 4.82 38.45 25.29
N ILE A 857 4.85 37.34 26.03
CA ILE A 857 3.67 36.50 26.24
C ILE A 857 2.62 37.25 27.06
N GLU A 858 3.00 37.90 28.15
CA GLU A 858 2.10 38.69 29.01
C GLU A 858 1.47 39.85 28.23
N ALA A 859 2.21 40.48 27.30
CA ALA A 859 1.67 41.52 26.41
C ALA A 859 0.62 41.01 25.41
N LEU A 860 0.66 39.72 25.07
CA LEU A 860 -0.33 39.08 24.21
C LEU A 860 -1.58 38.63 24.99
N CYS A 861 -1.50 38.47 26.30
CA CYS A 861 -2.60 37.94 27.11
C CYS A 861 -3.80 38.89 27.20
N ASP A 862 -5.00 38.31 27.24
CA ASP A 862 -6.30 38.96 27.46
C ASP A 862 -7.31 37.93 28.00
N GLU A 863 -8.61 38.09 27.74
CA GLU A 863 -9.64 37.12 28.14
C GLU A 863 -9.57 35.80 27.34
N ASP A 864 -9.07 35.84 26.10
CA ASP A 864 -8.99 34.70 25.20
C ASP A 864 -7.64 33.97 25.27
N ILE A 865 -6.55 34.71 25.57
CA ILE A 865 -5.18 34.18 25.69
C ILE A 865 -4.66 34.38 27.12
N VAL A 866 -4.22 33.30 27.77
CA VAL A 866 -3.64 33.35 29.12
C VAL A 866 -2.29 32.63 29.19
N CYS A 867 -1.36 33.19 29.95
CA CYS A 867 -0.11 32.53 30.33
C CYS A 867 -0.23 31.89 31.71
N ARG A 868 0.21 30.65 31.84
CA ARG A 868 0.30 29.94 33.13
C ARG A 868 1.68 29.31 33.29
N THR A 869 2.22 29.32 34.49
CA THR A 869 3.34 28.46 34.85
C THR A 869 2.79 27.12 35.35
N PRO A 870 3.37 25.98 34.93
CA PRO A 870 2.91 24.68 35.40
C PRO A 870 3.06 24.54 36.92
N GLY A 871 2.04 23.99 37.57
CA GLY A 871 2.12 23.62 38.99
C GLY A 871 3.01 22.38 39.20
N SER A 872 3.11 21.92 40.46
CA SER A 872 3.78 20.65 40.75
C SER A 872 3.03 19.49 40.12
N THR A 873 3.68 18.73 39.24
CA THR A 873 3.13 17.49 38.67
C THR A 873 3.17 16.37 39.71
N ASP A 874 2.10 15.59 39.78
CA ASP A 874 2.02 14.38 40.60
C ASP A 874 1.80 13.13 39.70
N ASN A 875 1.99 11.94 40.27
CA ASN A 875 1.84 10.66 39.56
C ASN A 875 0.53 9.92 39.89
N ASP A 876 -0.49 10.63 40.37
CA ASP A 876 -1.76 10.02 40.70
C ASP A 876 -2.45 9.53 39.43
N ARG A 877 -2.84 8.25 39.43
CA ARG A 877 -3.42 7.56 38.27
C ARG A 877 -4.88 7.93 38.05
N TRP A 878 -5.30 8.00 36.79
CA TRP A 878 -6.71 8.09 36.41
C TRP A 878 -7.43 6.79 36.76
N GLN A 879 -8.59 6.90 37.40
CA GLN A 879 -9.43 5.74 37.76
C GLN A 879 -10.67 5.75 36.88
N ILE A 880 -10.88 4.68 36.12
CA ILE A 880 -12.08 4.50 35.32
C ILE A 880 -13.19 3.97 36.23
N ALA A 881 -14.38 4.58 36.19
CA ALA A 881 -15.53 4.05 36.90
C ALA A 881 -15.84 2.62 36.40
N ALA A 882 -15.91 1.65 37.31
CA ALA A 882 -16.13 0.25 36.95
C ALA A 882 -17.44 0.09 36.14
N ALA A 883 -17.32 -0.39 34.90
CA ALA A 883 -18.47 -0.67 34.07
C ALA A 883 -19.20 -1.93 34.59
N SER A 884 -20.53 -1.90 34.61
CA SER A 884 -21.35 -3.08 34.84
C SER A 884 -21.24 -4.00 33.63
N HIS A 885 -20.69 -5.19 33.81
CA HIS A 885 -20.67 -6.21 32.76
C HIS A 885 -22.04 -6.89 32.70
N ALA A 886 -22.67 -6.88 31.52
CA ALA A 886 -23.82 -7.73 31.26
C ALA A 886 -23.35 -9.17 31.05
N GLU A 887 -24.08 -10.15 31.59
CA GLU A 887 -23.84 -11.56 31.26
C GLU A 887 -24.17 -11.82 29.80
N LEU A 888 -23.17 -12.25 29.02
CA LEU A 888 -23.29 -12.58 27.61
C LEU A 888 -23.34 -14.11 27.44
N SER A 889 -24.10 -14.58 26.45
CA SER A 889 -24.08 -16.00 26.03
C SER A 889 -24.13 -16.10 24.50
N ALA A 890 -23.45 -17.10 23.94
CA ALA A 890 -23.49 -17.39 22.52
C ALA A 890 -24.72 -18.25 22.17
N ARG A 891 -25.34 -17.98 21.02
CA ARG A 891 -26.47 -18.80 20.54
C ARG A 891 -25.97 -20.19 20.17
N THR A 892 -26.52 -21.23 20.80
CA THR A 892 -26.20 -22.63 20.47
C THR A 892 -27.10 -23.13 19.34
N LEU A 893 -26.50 -23.76 18.34
CA LEU A 893 -27.24 -24.38 17.24
C LEU A 893 -27.79 -25.73 17.71
N GLN A 894 -29.12 -25.91 17.68
CA GLN A 894 -29.75 -27.21 17.99
C GLN A 894 -29.95 -28.11 16.75
N ARG A 895 -29.67 -27.59 15.54
CA ARG A 895 -29.70 -28.38 14.31
C ARG A 895 -28.46 -29.26 14.23
N LEU A 896 -28.65 -30.56 13.99
CA LEU A 896 -27.57 -31.48 13.65
C LEU A 896 -27.12 -31.21 12.20
N LEU A 897 -25.83 -30.99 12.00
CA LEU A 897 -25.22 -30.78 10.68
C LEU A 897 -25.01 -32.16 10.02
N TYR A 898 -26.04 -32.65 9.32
CA TYR A 898 -25.93 -33.77 8.39
C TYR A 898 -26.34 -33.30 7.00
N ASP A 899 -25.36 -32.97 6.15
CA ASP A 899 -25.58 -32.74 4.73
C ASP A 899 -24.94 -33.88 3.93
N SER A 900 -25.77 -34.87 3.60
CA SER A 900 -25.41 -35.98 2.72
C SER A 900 -25.62 -35.65 1.24
N TRP A 901 -26.21 -34.50 0.90
CA TRP A 901 -26.45 -34.08 -0.47
C TRP A 901 -25.16 -33.59 -1.14
N ARG A 902 -24.71 -34.27 -2.19
CA ARG A 902 -23.54 -33.90 -3.01
C ARG A 902 -23.77 -34.25 -4.48
N VAL A 903 -23.07 -33.56 -5.36
CA VAL A 903 -22.88 -34.02 -6.74
C VAL A 903 -21.58 -34.82 -6.75
N THR A 904 -21.68 -36.14 -6.93
CA THR A 904 -20.53 -37.04 -7.00
C THR A 904 -20.32 -37.51 -8.44
N SER A 905 -19.21 -38.20 -8.68
CA SER A 905 -18.85 -38.85 -9.94
C SER A 905 -18.42 -40.29 -9.67
N TYR A 906 -18.18 -41.06 -10.72
CA TYR A 906 -17.56 -42.38 -10.60
C TYR A 906 -16.23 -42.33 -9.80
N SER A 907 -15.34 -41.38 -10.11
CA SER A 907 -14.07 -41.20 -9.39
C SER A 907 -14.27 -40.87 -7.91
N GLY A 908 -15.28 -40.03 -7.58
CA GLY A 908 -15.65 -39.71 -6.20
C GLY A 908 -16.21 -40.90 -5.39
N LEU A 909 -16.66 -41.96 -6.07
CA LEU A 909 -17.10 -43.22 -5.44
C LEU A 909 -15.97 -44.25 -5.34
N GLN A 910 -14.83 -44.04 -6.01
CA GLN A 910 -13.71 -44.99 -6.06
C GLN A 910 -12.66 -44.77 -4.95
N GLN A 911 -12.34 -43.53 -4.57
CA GLN A 911 -11.35 -43.21 -3.52
C GLN A 911 -11.70 -41.97 -2.69
N ARG A 912 -11.21 -41.91 -1.44
CA ARG A 912 -11.32 -40.74 -0.54
C ARG A 912 -10.36 -39.59 -0.86
N GLY A 913 -9.55 -39.68 -1.91
CA GLY A 913 -8.52 -38.72 -2.24
C GLY A 913 -8.43 -38.45 -3.74
N HIS A 914 -8.21 -37.18 -4.06
CA HIS A 914 -8.08 -36.51 -5.37
C HIS A 914 -9.33 -35.81 -5.89
N SER A 915 -9.24 -34.57 -6.41
CA SER A 915 -8.17 -33.56 -6.42
C SER A 915 -8.75 -32.29 -7.06
N VAL A 916 -8.29 -31.11 -6.65
CA VAL A 916 -8.51 -29.80 -7.32
C VAL A 916 -8.36 -29.88 -8.85
N ALA A 917 -7.61 -30.88 -9.36
CA ALA A 917 -7.49 -31.19 -10.78
C ALA A 917 -8.83 -31.38 -11.52
N GLN A 918 -9.85 -31.99 -10.90
CA GLN A 918 -11.16 -32.20 -11.56
C GLN A 918 -12.02 -30.92 -11.60
N ASP A 919 -11.78 -29.98 -10.67
CA ASP A 919 -12.37 -28.63 -10.71
C ASP A 919 -11.69 -27.74 -11.76
N LEU A 920 -10.36 -27.88 -11.92
CA LEU A 920 -9.57 -27.14 -12.91
C LEU A 920 -9.78 -27.64 -14.35
N ILE A 921 -9.86 -28.96 -14.54
CA ILE A 921 -10.04 -29.62 -15.84
C ILE A 921 -11.05 -30.78 -15.70
N PRO A 922 -12.35 -30.53 -15.94
CA PRO A 922 -13.41 -31.52 -15.71
C PRO A 922 -13.32 -32.83 -16.50
N ARG A 923 -12.49 -32.88 -17.55
CA ARG A 923 -12.34 -33.98 -18.51
C ARG A 923 -10.91 -34.54 -18.60
N LEU A 924 -10.08 -34.20 -17.62
CA LEU A 924 -8.72 -34.72 -17.57
C LEU A 924 -8.76 -36.24 -17.49
N ASP A 925 -7.94 -36.93 -18.29
CA ASP A 925 -7.75 -38.39 -18.22
C ASP A 925 -7.04 -38.79 -16.91
N ILE A 926 -7.77 -38.70 -15.81
CA ILE A 926 -7.33 -39.05 -14.44
C ILE A 926 -6.97 -40.52 -14.28
N ASP A 927 -7.35 -41.35 -15.26
CA ASP A 927 -7.15 -42.79 -15.31
C ASP A 927 -5.73 -43.17 -15.76
N ALA A 928 -5.01 -42.26 -16.42
CA ALA A 928 -3.65 -42.48 -16.89
C ALA A 928 -2.61 -42.36 -15.76
N ALA A 929 -2.09 -43.49 -15.28
CA ALA A 929 -1.06 -43.54 -14.24
C ALA A 929 0.38 -43.30 -14.77
N GLY A 930 1.18 -42.52 -14.02
CA GLY A 930 2.65 -42.48 -14.06
C GLY A 930 3.30 -41.42 -14.98
N VAL A 931 4.34 -40.76 -14.48
CA VAL A 931 5.31 -39.98 -15.28
C VAL A 931 6.47 -40.91 -15.63
N GLY A 932 6.73 -41.11 -16.91
CA GLY A 932 7.89 -41.88 -17.37
C GLY A 932 8.26 -41.50 -18.79
N GLU A 933 9.55 -41.19 -19.01
CA GLU A 933 10.11 -41.04 -20.36
C GLU A 933 10.01 -42.38 -21.10
N ALA A 934 9.67 -42.32 -22.39
CA ALA A 934 9.62 -43.51 -23.24
C ALA A 934 11.02 -44.16 -23.29
N ALA A 935 11.11 -45.47 -23.07
CA ALA A 935 12.34 -46.20 -23.36
C ALA A 935 12.69 -46.04 -24.85
N GLU A 936 13.93 -45.66 -25.18
CA GLU A 936 14.40 -45.55 -26.57
C GLU A 936 14.44 -46.93 -27.24
N ALA A 937 13.33 -47.33 -27.86
CA ALA A 937 13.27 -48.43 -28.80
C ALA A 937 13.52 -47.90 -30.23
N PRO A 938 14.21 -48.66 -31.11
CA PRO A 938 14.53 -48.24 -32.47
C PRO A 938 13.32 -48.09 -33.41
N ALA A 939 12.13 -48.52 -33.00
CA ALA A 939 10.88 -48.35 -33.74
C ALA A 939 9.79 -47.78 -32.82
N MET A 940 9.24 -46.61 -33.18
CA MET A 940 8.14 -45.99 -32.46
C MET A 940 6.85 -46.79 -32.65
N THR A 941 6.20 -47.15 -31.54
CA THR A 941 4.90 -47.86 -31.52
C THR A 941 3.94 -47.13 -30.59
N PRO A 942 2.62 -47.38 -30.66
CA PRO A 942 1.63 -46.79 -29.75
C PRO A 942 1.94 -46.94 -28.26
N HIS A 943 2.61 -48.02 -27.86
CA HIS A 943 3.01 -48.26 -26.46
C HIS A 943 4.02 -47.23 -25.93
N HIS A 944 4.83 -46.65 -26.82
CA HIS A 944 5.86 -45.65 -26.52
C HIS A 944 5.32 -44.21 -26.60
N PHE A 945 4.06 -44.00 -26.99
CA PHE A 945 3.44 -42.67 -26.96
C PHE A 945 3.46 -42.13 -25.51
N PRO A 946 3.67 -40.81 -25.30
CA PRO A 946 3.79 -40.21 -23.97
C PRO A 946 2.68 -40.66 -22.99
N ARG A 947 3.05 -40.81 -21.71
CA ARG A 947 2.19 -41.35 -20.65
C ARG A 947 1.62 -40.23 -19.78
N GLY A 948 0.49 -40.48 -19.13
CA GLY A 948 -0.16 -39.56 -18.19
C GLY A 948 -1.40 -38.87 -18.75
N ALA A 949 -2.05 -38.09 -17.88
CA ALA A 949 -3.38 -37.54 -18.13
C ALA A 949 -3.47 -36.54 -19.29
N SER A 950 -2.43 -35.73 -19.51
CA SER A 950 -2.41 -34.76 -20.62
C SER A 950 -2.32 -35.47 -21.98
N PRO A 951 -1.35 -36.39 -22.23
CA PRO A 951 -1.35 -37.22 -23.44
C PRO A 951 -2.60 -38.09 -23.61
N GLY A 952 -3.17 -38.60 -22.52
CA GLY A 952 -4.41 -39.36 -22.54
C GLY A 952 -5.60 -38.54 -23.04
N THR A 953 -5.79 -37.34 -22.47
CA THR A 953 -6.85 -36.39 -22.89
C THR A 953 -6.68 -35.98 -24.36
N PHE A 954 -5.42 -35.82 -24.83
CA PHE A 954 -5.14 -35.59 -26.25
C PHE A 954 -5.64 -36.75 -27.13
N LEU A 955 -5.45 -38.01 -26.73
CA LEU A 955 -5.97 -39.14 -27.52
C LEU A 955 -7.50 -39.15 -27.57
N HIS A 956 -8.17 -38.80 -26.46
CA HIS A 956 -9.64 -38.70 -26.44
C HIS A 956 -10.14 -37.62 -27.41
N SER A 957 -9.51 -36.44 -27.42
CA SER A 957 -9.92 -35.34 -28.31
C SER A 957 -9.81 -35.69 -29.80
N LEU A 958 -8.87 -36.58 -30.18
CA LEU A 958 -8.81 -37.09 -31.55
C LEU A 958 -10.09 -37.84 -31.93
N PHE A 959 -10.57 -38.76 -31.08
CA PHE A 959 -11.79 -39.53 -31.36
C PHE A 959 -13.07 -38.72 -31.28
N GLU A 960 -13.04 -37.58 -30.58
CA GLU A 960 -14.17 -36.64 -30.54
C GLU A 960 -14.40 -35.94 -31.88
N GLU A 961 -13.31 -35.51 -32.53
CA GLU A 961 -13.38 -34.73 -33.77
C GLU A 961 -13.37 -35.59 -35.05
N LEU A 962 -12.90 -36.83 -34.99
CA LEU A 962 -12.77 -37.70 -36.16
C LEU A 962 -14.11 -38.07 -36.80
N ASP A 963 -14.17 -37.97 -38.14
CA ASP A 963 -15.18 -38.67 -38.94
C ASP A 963 -14.73 -40.11 -39.16
N PHE A 964 -15.38 -41.05 -38.48
CA PHE A 964 -14.99 -42.46 -38.51
C PHE A 964 -15.16 -43.09 -39.90
N THR A 965 -15.97 -42.49 -40.77
CA THR A 965 -16.30 -43.06 -42.09
C THR A 965 -15.29 -42.73 -43.19
N GLN A 966 -14.34 -41.83 -42.91
CA GLN A 966 -13.34 -41.37 -43.86
C GLN A 966 -11.94 -41.85 -43.48
N PRO A 967 -11.01 -41.98 -44.44
CA PRO A 967 -9.61 -42.29 -44.12
C PRO A 967 -9.01 -41.16 -43.28
N ILE A 968 -8.14 -41.52 -42.33
CA ILE A 968 -7.43 -40.54 -41.50
C ILE A 968 -6.49 -39.71 -42.37
N ASP A 969 -6.65 -38.39 -42.35
CA ASP A 969 -5.75 -37.46 -43.04
C ASP A 969 -4.45 -37.27 -42.23
N PRO A 970 -3.28 -37.68 -42.75
CA PRO A 970 -1.98 -37.44 -42.13
C PRO A 970 -1.75 -35.96 -41.76
N GLN A 971 -2.24 -35.04 -42.60
CA GLN A 971 -2.04 -33.61 -42.39
C GLN A 971 -2.82 -33.12 -41.16
N TRP A 972 -4.04 -33.63 -40.95
CA TRP A 972 -4.84 -33.32 -39.75
C TRP A 972 -4.19 -33.89 -38.49
N VAL A 973 -3.66 -35.11 -38.53
CA VAL A 973 -2.95 -35.71 -37.39
C VAL A 973 -1.70 -34.91 -37.03
N GLN A 974 -0.93 -34.49 -38.03
CA GLN A 974 0.24 -33.62 -37.83
C GLN A 974 -0.16 -32.30 -37.16
N GLU A 975 -1.21 -31.63 -37.65
CA GLU A 975 -1.74 -30.39 -37.07
C GLU A 975 -2.14 -30.58 -35.60
N LYS A 976 -2.82 -31.68 -35.27
CA LYS A 976 -3.25 -31.98 -33.89
C LYS A 976 -2.08 -32.23 -32.94
N LEU A 977 -1.04 -32.92 -33.41
CA LEU A 977 0.21 -33.11 -32.67
C LEU A 977 0.90 -31.76 -32.40
N GLU A 978 1.03 -30.91 -33.41
CA GLU A 978 1.66 -29.58 -33.30
C GLU A 978 0.90 -28.66 -32.33
N LEU A 979 -0.42 -28.57 -32.45
CA LEU A 979 -1.28 -27.76 -31.58
C LEU A 979 -1.20 -28.20 -30.11
N SER A 980 -0.98 -29.49 -29.87
CA SER A 980 -0.91 -30.08 -28.54
C SER A 980 0.52 -30.21 -27.99
N GLY A 981 1.52 -29.70 -28.73
CA GLY A 981 2.93 -29.68 -28.31
C GLY A 981 3.66 -31.03 -28.40
N PHE A 982 3.15 -32.00 -29.17
CA PHE A 982 3.81 -33.28 -29.45
C PHE A 982 4.65 -33.21 -30.72
N GLU A 983 5.70 -34.02 -30.79
CA GLU A 983 6.60 -34.05 -31.95
C GLU A 983 5.92 -34.66 -33.20
N THR A 984 6.06 -34.00 -34.35
CA THR A 984 5.48 -34.43 -35.64
C THR A 984 5.95 -35.80 -36.12
N ARG A 985 7.10 -36.29 -35.63
CA ARG A 985 7.59 -37.65 -35.90
C ARG A 985 6.60 -38.75 -35.48
N TRP A 986 5.65 -38.44 -34.60
CA TRP A 986 4.57 -39.36 -34.20
C TRP A 986 3.46 -39.51 -35.23
N GLU A 987 3.34 -38.61 -36.21
CA GLU A 987 2.27 -38.65 -37.22
C GLU A 987 2.16 -40.03 -37.88
N PRO A 988 3.23 -40.66 -38.43
CA PRO A 988 3.09 -41.92 -39.15
C PRO A 988 2.60 -43.06 -38.25
N VAL A 989 2.92 -42.99 -36.96
CA VAL A 989 2.50 -43.97 -35.95
C VAL A 989 1.06 -43.71 -35.56
N LEU A 990 0.69 -42.45 -35.27
CA LEU A 990 -0.63 -42.07 -34.81
C LEU A 990 -1.69 -42.24 -35.91
N THR A 991 -1.40 -41.84 -37.16
CA THR A 991 -2.29 -42.04 -38.30
C THR A 991 -2.61 -43.53 -38.50
N ARG A 992 -1.57 -44.38 -38.51
CA ARG A 992 -1.76 -45.84 -38.64
C ARG A 992 -2.51 -46.42 -37.44
N TRP A 993 -2.21 -45.92 -36.24
CA TRP A 993 -2.83 -46.38 -35.01
C TRP A 993 -4.32 -46.05 -34.96
N LEU A 994 -4.70 -44.80 -35.28
CA LEU A 994 -6.10 -44.38 -35.38
C LEU A 994 -6.85 -45.20 -36.44
N ASP A 995 -6.25 -45.37 -37.62
CA ASP A 995 -6.85 -46.17 -38.69
C ASP A 995 -7.09 -47.63 -38.26
N THR A 996 -6.12 -48.22 -37.54
CA THR A 996 -6.25 -49.57 -36.97
C THR A 996 -7.41 -49.63 -35.97
N VAL A 997 -7.48 -48.67 -35.03
CA VAL A 997 -8.55 -48.61 -34.03
C VAL A 997 -9.94 -48.48 -34.67
N LEU A 998 -10.06 -47.74 -35.78
CA LEU A 998 -11.34 -47.56 -36.45
C LEU A 998 -11.86 -48.83 -37.16
N HIS A 999 -10.96 -49.68 -37.68
CA HIS A 999 -11.32 -50.80 -38.54
C HIS A 999 -11.38 -52.17 -37.84
N VAL A 1000 -10.79 -52.30 -36.64
CA VAL A 1000 -10.84 -53.57 -35.88
C VAL A 1000 -12.28 -53.89 -35.44
N PRO A 1001 -12.73 -55.15 -35.54
CA PRO A 1001 -14.04 -55.55 -35.05
C PRO A 1001 -14.10 -55.47 -33.51
N LEU A 1002 -15.08 -54.72 -32.99
CA LEU A 1002 -15.22 -54.42 -31.57
C LEU A 1002 -15.92 -55.53 -30.76
N ASN A 1003 -16.69 -56.39 -31.42
CA ASN A 1003 -17.38 -57.53 -30.79
C ASN A 1003 -17.69 -58.64 -31.82
N GLU A 1004 -18.33 -59.72 -31.35
CA GLU A 1004 -18.67 -60.90 -32.17
C GLU A 1004 -19.65 -60.63 -33.33
N THR A 1005 -20.36 -59.49 -33.33
CA THR A 1005 -21.25 -59.09 -34.43
C THR A 1005 -20.49 -58.49 -35.62
N GLY A 1006 -19.19 -58.22 -35.46
CA GLY A 1006 -18.34 -57.64 -36.50
C GLY A 1006 -18.45 -56.13 -36.64
N VAL A 1007 -19.10 -55.42 -35.69
CA VAL A 1007 -19.19 -53.95 -35.70
C VAL A 1007 -17.80 -53.32 -35.53
N SER A 1008 -17.46 -52.35 -36.37
CA SER A 1008 -16.27 -51.50 -36.28
C SER A 1008 -16.67 -50.03 -36.06
N LEU A 1009 -15.75 -49.17 -35.63
CA LEU A 1009 -16.05 -47.74 -35.55
C LEU A 1009 -16.23 -47.12 -36.95
N SER A 1010 -15.53 -47.65 -37.96
CA SER A 1010 -15.52 -47.09 -39.31
C SER A 1010 -16.86 -47.12 -40.05
N VAL A 1011 -17.79 -47.98 -39.63
CA VAL A 1011 -19.14 -48.05 -40.20
C VAL A 1011 -20.13 -47.07 -39.54
N LEU A 1012 -19.71 -46.37 -38.48
CA LEU A 1012 -20.57 -45.49 -37.70
C LEU A 1012 -20.62 -44.08 -38.30
N THR A 1013 -21.76 -43.75 -38.91
CA THR A 1013 -22.01 -42.37 -39.40
C THR A 1013 -22.27 -41.42 -38.23
N GLY A 1014 -22.13 -40.10 -38.48
CA GLY A 1014 -22.43 -39.07 -37.48
C GLY A 1014 -23.85 -39.10 -36.89
N ARG A 1015 -24.82 -39.78 -37.51
CA ARG A 1015 -26.18 -39.96 -36.96
C ARG A 1015 -26.32 -41.13 -36.01
N GLU A 1016 -25.40 -42.09 -36.10
CA GLU A 1016 -25.40 -43.33 -35.33
C GLU A 1016 -24.46 -43.25 -34.14
N LYS A 1017 -23.80 -42.11 -33.92
CA LYS A 1017 -22.91 -41.88 -32.77
C LYS A 1017 -23.27 -40.60 -32.03
N GLN A 1018 -23.05 -40.63 -30.72
CA GLN A 1018 -23.08 -39.49 -29.81
C GLN A 1018 -21.79 -39.55 -29.00
N VAL A 1019 -20.90 -38.61 -29.26
CA VAL A 1019 -19.64 -38.45 -28.54
C VAL A 1019 -19.90 -37.66 -27.25
N GLU A 1020 -19.18 -37.98 -26.18
CA GLU A 1020 -19.20 -37.28 -24.88
C GLU A 1020 -20.61 -37.04 -24.33
N MET A 1021 -21.38 -38.12 -24.17
CA MET A 1021 -22.72 -37.99 -23.58
C MET A 1021 -22.62 -37.72 -22.07
N GLU A 1022 -22.86 -36.46 -21.68
CA GLU A 1022 -22.99 -36.07 -20.27
C GLU A 1022 -24.33 -36.55 -19.69
N PHE A 1023 -24.30 -37.03 -18.44
CA PHE A 1023 -25.50 -37.44 -17.73
C PHE A 1023 -25.50 -36.98 -16.27
N TYR A 1024 -26.72 -36.90 -15.70
CA TYR A 1024 -26.96 -36.71 -14.27
C TYR A 1024 -27.99 -37.74 -13.80
N LEU A 1025 -27.62 -38.59 -12.84
CA LEU A 1025 -28.57 -39.50 -12.17
C LEU A 1025 -28.89 -38.99 -10.76
N PRO A 1026 -30.16 -38.80 -10.42
CA PRO A 1026 -30.54 -38.55 -9.04
C PRO A 1026 -30.32 -39.80 -8.19
N ILE A 1027 -29.70 -39.58 -7.02
CA ILE A 1027 -29.53 -40.54 -5.93
C ILE A 1027 -30.53 -40.12 -4.84
N ALA A 1028 -31.74 -40.67 -4.87
CA ALA A 1028 -32.86 -40.20 -4.07
C ALA A 1028 -32.71 -40.54 -2.58
N GLN A 1029 -32.26 -41.76 -2.29
CA GLN A 1029 -31.93 -42.23 -0.94
C GLN A 1029 -30.41 -42.29 -0.73
N PRO A 1030 -29.92 -42.17 0.51
CA PRO A 1030 -28.48 -42.21 0.78
C PRO A 1030 -27.84 -43.55 0.35
N LEU A 1031 -27.03 -43.51 -0.71
CA LEU A 1031 -26.30 -44.65 -1.24
C LEU A 1031 -25.12 -44.99 -0.31
N THR A 1032 -25.04 -46.24 0.14
CA THR A 1032 -23.94 -46.74 0.97
C THR A 1032 -22.99 -47.63 0.16
N ALA A 1033 -21.70 -47.57 0.47
CA ALA A 1033 -20.70 -48.38 -0.21
C ALA A 1033 -20.95 -49.89 -0.05
N GLY A 1034 -21.37 -50.32 1.14
CA GLY A 1034 -21.61 -51.74 1.42
C GLY A 1034 -22.78 -52.35 0.64
N GLU A 1035 -23.90 -51.64 0.53
CA GLU A 1035 -25.08 -52.13 -0.21
C GLU A 1035 -24.81 -52.18 -1.72
N LEU A 1036 -24.16 -51.15 -2.26
CA LEU A 1036 -23.76 -51.12 -3.66
C LEU A 1036 -22.77 -52.23 -3.98
N ASP A 1037 -21.72 -52.40 -3.15
CA ASP A 1037 -20.68 -53.43 -3.34
C ASP A 1037 -21.28 -54.85 -3.28
N ALA A 1038 -22.20 -55.11 -2.35
CA ALA A 1038 -22.89 -56.41 -2.25
C ALA A 1038 -23.73 -56.72 -3.50
N LEU A 1039 -24.45 -55.73 -4.03
CA LEU A 1039 -25.29 -55.89 -5.22
C LEU A 1039 -24.44 -56.19 -6.46
N ILE A 1040 -23.39 -55.41 -6.72
CA ILE A 1040 -22.57 -55.56 -7.94
C ILE A 1040 -21.81 -56.90 -7.92
N ARG A 1041 -21.27 -57.33 -6.77
CA ARG A 1041 -20.57 -58.62 -6.65
C ARG A 1041 -21.47 -59.82 -6.91
N ARG A 1042 -22.77 -59.71 -6.64
CA ARG A 1042 -23.73 -60.80 -6.85
C ARG A 1042 -23.95 -61.12 -8.33
N TYR A 1043 -23.94 -60.11 -9.18
CA TYR A 1043 -24.32 -60.23 -10.59
C TYR A 1043 -23.15 -60.13 -11.56
N ASP A 1044 -22.02 -59.56 -11.14
CA ASP A 1044 -20.87 -59.32 -12.00
C ASP A 1044 -19.61 -60.08 -11.51
N PRO A 1045 -19.07 -61.02 -12.31
CA PRO A 1045 -17.92 -61.83 -11.92
C PRO A 1045 -16.61 -61.03 -11.84
N LEU A 1046 -16.52 -59.89 -12.53
CA LEU A 1046 -15.35 -59.01 -12.47
C LEU A 1046 -15.37 -58.22 -11.15
N SER A 1047 -16.53 -57.67 -10.77
CA SER A 1047 -16.77 -57.01 -9.48
C SER A 1047 -16.54 -57.96 -8.30
N ALA A 1048 -16.87 -59.25 -8.43
CA ALA A 1048 -16.62 -60.24 -7.38
C ALA A 1048 -15.13 -60.35 -6.99
N GLY A 1049 -14.22 -60.13 -7.93
CA GLY A 1049 -12.77 -60.12 -7.72
C GLY A 1049 -12.17 -58.76 -7.32
N CYS A 1050 -12.98 -57.70 -7.19
CA CYS A 1050 -12.50 -56.36 -6.87
C CYS A 1050 -12.32 -56.12 -5.36
N PRO A 1051 -11.47 -55.17 -4.92
CA PRO A 1051 -11.47 -54.64 -3.56
C PRO A 1051 -12.84 -54.07 -3.16
N ALA A 1052 -13.17 -54.00 -1.87
CA ALA A 1052 -14.43 -53.40 -1.41
C ALA A 1052 -14.49 -51.88 -1.71
N LEU A 1053 -15.67 -51.36 -2.01
CA LEU A 1053 -15.90 -49.92 -2.13
C LEU A 1053 -15.75 -49.22 -0.77
N ASP A 1054 -15.09 -48.05 -0.75
CA ASP A 1054 -14.93 -47.20 0.45
C ASP A 1054 -15.19 -45.73 0.12
N PHE A 1055 -16.48 -45.36 0.07
CA PHE A 1055 -16.93 -43.98 -0.03
C PHE A 1055 -17.91 -43.63 1.10
N MET A 1056 -17.94 -42.35 1.49
CA MET A 1056 -18.90 -41.84 2.47
C MET A 1056 -20.32 -41.85 1.92
N GLN A 1057 -21.32 -42.11 2.74
CA GLN A 1057 -22.73 -42.12 2.32
C GLN A 1057 -23.12 -40.85 1.54
N VAL A 1058 -23.66 -41.02 0.32
CA VAL A 1058 -24.01 -39.91 -0.58
C VAL A 1058 -25.49 -39.95 -0.96
N ARG A 1059 -26.14 -38.79 -0.87
CA ARG A 1059 -27.41 -38.48 -1.53
C ARG A 1059 -27.14 -37.37 -2.55
N GLY A 1060 -27.94 -37.21 -3.60
CA GLY A 1060 -27.75 -36.09 -4.52
C GLY A 1060 -27.80 -36.46 -5.98
N MET A 1061 -26.71 -36.17 -6.69
CA MET A 1061 -26.59 -36.42 -8.11
C MET A 1061 -25.29 -37.16 -8.40
N LEU A 1062 -25.34 -38.10 -9.34
CA LEU A 1062 -24.17 -38.70 -9.96
C LEU A 1062 -23.98 -38.10 -11.35
N LYS A 1063 -22.85 -37.42 -11.56
CA LYS A 1063 -22.43 -36.89 -12.85
C LYS A 1063 -21.45 -37.85 -13.52
N GLY A 1064 -21.53 -37.96 -14.85
CA GLY A 1064 -20.51 -38.64 -15.64
C GLY A 1064 -20.57 -38.25 -17.11
N PHE A 1065 -19.51 -38.61 -17.83
CA PHE A 1065 -19.38 -38.46 -19.28
C PHE A 1065 -19.11 -39.83 -19.86
N ILE A 1066 -19.82 -40.17 -20.94
CA ILE A 1066 -19.59 -41.39 -21.70
C ILE A 1066 -18.90 -40.98 -22.99
N ASP A 1067 -17.69 -41.50 -23.25
CA ASP A 1067 -16.89 -41.10 -24.40
C ASP A 1067 -17.64 -41.29 -25.72
N LEU A 1068 -18.28 -42.45 -25.90
CA LEU A 1068 -19.07 -42.72 -27.09
C LEU A 1068 -20.29 -43.61 -26.80
N VAL A 1069 -21.46 -43.13 -27.20
CA VAL A 1069 -22.67 -43.95 -27.37
C VAL A 1069 -22.91 -44.11 -28.85
N PHE A 1070 -23.06 -45.33 -29.35
CA PHE A 1070 -23.41 -45.54 -30.75
C PHE A 1070 -24.50 -46.59 -30.92
N ARG A 1071 -25.14 -46.58 -32.09
CA ARG A 1071 -26.19 -47.53 -32.46
C ARG A 1071 -25.78 -48.34 -33.68
N TYR A 1072 -25.94 -49.66 -33.57
CA TYR A 1072 -25.69 -50.60 -34.65
C TYR A 1072 -26.79 -51.67 -34.66
N GLU A 1073 -27.39 -51.91 -35.83
CA GLU A 1073 -28.49 -52.87 -36.03
C GLU A 1073 -29.64 -52.76 -35.00
N GLY A 1074 -29.97 -51.53 -34.58
CA GLY A 1074 -31.04 -51.26 -33.61
C GLY A 1074 -30.66 -51.45 -32.14
N ARG A 1075 -29.39 -51.76 -31.84
CA ARG A 1075 -28.84 -51.85 -30.48
C ARG A 1075 -27.91 -50.69 -30.17
N TYR A 1076 -28.00 -50.16 -28.95
CA TYR A 1076 -27.14 -49.10 -28.42
C TYR A 1076 -25.97 -49.69 -27.63
N TYR A 1077 -24.78 -49.17 -27.85
CA TYR A 1077 -23.53 -49.59 -27.23
C TYR A 1077 -22.90 -48.43 -26.47
N LEU A 1078 -22.26 -48.76 -25.35
CA LEU A 1078 -21.37 -47.86 -24.62
C LEU A 1078 -19.94 -48.16 -25.01
N LEU A 1079 -19.16 -47.14 -25.29
CA LEU A 1079 -17.74 -47.26 -25.54
C LEU A 1079 -16.96 -46.21 -24.75
N ASP A 1080 -15.89 -46.67 -24.11
CA ASP A 1080 -14.97 -45.87 -23.30
C ASP A 1080 -13.55 -46.10 -23.84
N TYR A 1081 -12.85 -45.01 -24.16
CA TYR A 1081 -11.46 -45.05 -24.61
C TYR A 1081 -10.56 -45.01 -23.39
N LYS A 1082 -9.54 -45.88 -23.37
CA LYS A 1082 -8.59 -45.98 -22.25
C LYS A 1082 -7.18 -45.83 -22.78
N SER A 1083 -6.50 -44.76 -22.38
CA SER A 1083 -5.11 -44.50 -22.74
C SER A 1083 -4.10 -45.23 -21.83
N ASN A 1084 -4.59 -46.02 -20.86
CA ASN A 1084 -3.80 -46.69 -19.82
C ASN A 1084 -2.61 -47.46 -20.40
N TRP A 1085 -1.47 -47.33 -19.72
CA TRP A 1085 -0.28 -48.10 -20.02
C TRP A 1085 -0.25 -49.38 -19.17
N LEU A 1086 -0.38 -50.54 -19.79
CA LEU A 1086 -0.34 -51.84 -19.10
C LEU A 1086 1.04 -52.55 -19.20
N GLY A 1087 1.90 -52.09 -20.11
CA GLY A 1087 3.22 -52.68 -20.36
C GLY A 1087 3.82 -52.22 -21.70
N GLU A 1088 5.05 -52.66 -21.98
CA GLU A 1088 5.88 -52.18 -23.11
C GLU A 1088 5.44 -52.68 -24.50
N ASP A 1089 4.60 -53.72 -24.57
CA ASP A 1089 4.14 -54.29 -25.85
C ASP A 1089 2.73 -54.90 -25.77
N SER A 1090 2.28 -55.49 -26.89
CA SER A 1090 0.96 -56.10 -27.03
C SER A 1090 0.70 -57.30 -26.11
N ALA A 1091 1.72 -57.94 -25.52
CA ALA A 1091 1.54 -59.01 -24.54
C ALA A 1091 0.90 -58.51 -23.23
N ALA A 1092 1.01 -57.21 -22.95
CA ALA A 1092 0.41 -56.58 -21.77
C ALA A 1092 -1.09 -56.22 -21.93
N TYR A 1093 -1.66 -56.38 -23.13
CA TYR A 1093 -3.06 -56.03 -23.44
C TYR A 1093 -3.91 -57.26 -23.80
N THR A 1094 -3.58 -58.40 -23.18
CA THR A 1094 -4.38 -59.62 -23.27
C THR A 1094 -5.67 -59.51 -22.45
N GLN A 1095 -6.66 -60.35 -22.74
CA GLN A 1095 -7.94 -60.38 -21.99
C GLN A 1095 -7.75 -60.49 -20.48
N THR A 1096 -6.81 -61.33 -20.02
CA THR A 1096 -6.50 -61.47 -18.60
C THR A 1096 -5.87 -60.20 -18.01
N ALA A 1097 -4.95 -59.56 -18.73
CA ALA A 1097 -4.29 -58.34 -18.27
C ALA A 1097 -5.24 -57.14 -18.24
N MET A 1098 -6.09 -56.99 -19.26
CA MET A 1098 -7.15 -55.98 -19.30
C MET A 1098 -8.17 -56.21 -18.18
N ALA A 1099 -8.61 -57.45 -17.95
CA ALA A 1099 -9.51 -57.76 -16.83
C ALA A 1099 -8.88 -57.40 -15.47
N ALA A 1100 -7.58 -57.65 -15.27
CA ALA A 1100 -6.88 -57.24 -14.06
C ALA A 1100 -6.81 -55.71 -13.93
N ALA A 1101 -6.57 -54.98 -15.03
CA ALA A 1101 -6.58 -53.52 -15.05
C ALA A 1101 -7.97 -52.95 -14.74
N MET A 1102 -9.03 -53.53 -15.32
CA MET A 1102 -10.42 -53.17 -15.04
C MET A 1102 -10.75 -53.33 -13.55
N GLN A 1103 -10.24 -54.38 -12.89
CA GLN A 1103 -10.41 -54.58 -11.45
C GLN A 1103 -9.59 -53.60 -10.61
N ALA A 1104 -8.32 -53.37 -10.98
CA ALA A 1104 -7.42 -52.48 -10.26
C ALA A 1104 -7.94 -51.03 -10.25
N HIS A 1105 -8.46 -50.57 -11.38
CA HIS A 1105 -9.03 -49.23 -11.55
C HIS A 1105 -10.52 -49.16 -11.28
N ARG A 1106 -11.18 -50.24 -10.84
CA ARG A 1106 -12.63 -50.32 -10.56
C ARG A 1106 -13.56 -49.91 -11.72
N TYR A 1107 -13.10 -50.04 -12.98
CA TYR A 1107 -13.93 -49.75 -14.16
C TYR A 1107 -15.16 -50.64 -14.26
N ASP A 1108 -15.22 -51.72 -13.48
CA ASP A 1108 -16.42 -52.51 -13.23
C ASP A 1108 -17.61 -51.64 -12.78
N LEU A 1109 -17.36 -50.75 -11.81
CA LEU A 1109 -18.38 -49.82 -11.33
C LEU A 1109 -18.69 -48.75 -12.38
N GLN A 1110 -17.69 -48.28 -13.13
CA GLN A 1110 -17.89 -47.25 -14.18
C GLN A 1110 -18.89 -47.73 -15.23
N TYR A 1111 -18.69 -48.92 -15.81
CA TYR A 1111 -19.60 -49.41 -16.85
C TYR A 1111 -21.00 -49.70 -16.31
N GLN A 1112 -21.14 -50.12 -15.06
CA GLN A 1112 -22.45 -50.37 -14.44
C GLN A 1112 -23.22 -49.06 -14.30
N LEU A 1113 -22.56 -48.00 -13.83
CA LEU A 1113 -23.15 -46.67 -13.69
C LEU A 1113 -23.47 -46.03 -15.06
N TYR A 1114 -22.59 -46.18 -16.05
CA TYR A 1114 -22.81 -45.65 -17.39
C TYR A 1114 -23.93 -46.41 -18.11
N THR A 1115 -24.02 -47.73 -17.90
CA THR A 1115 -25.13 -48.55 -18.38
C THR A 1115 -26.44 -48.12 -17.73
N LEU A 1116 -26.47 -47.85 -16.43
CA LEU A 1116 -27.66 -47.34 -15.76
C LEU A 1116 -28.08 -45.96 -16.31
N ALA A 1117 -27.10 -45.07 -16.54
CA ALA A 1117 -27.34 -43.76 -17.15
C ALA A 1117 -27.97 -43.88 -18.54
N LEU A 1118 -27.37 -44.70 -19.41
CA LEU A 1118 -27.88 -44.93 -20.76
C LEU A 1118 -29.22 -45.67 -20.74
N HIS A 1119 -29.41 -46.63 -19.84
CA HIS A 1119 -30.68 -47.33 -19.64
C HIS A 1119 -31.82 -46.34 -19.31
N ARG A 1120 -31.62 -45.47 -18.32
CA ARG A 1120 -32.61 -44.41 -17.98
C ARG A 1120 -32.83 -43.45 -19.13
N TYR A 1121 -31.77 -43.04 -19.81
CA TYR A 1121 -31.85 -42.12 -20.94
C TYR A 1121 -32.66 -42.70 -22.11
N LEU A 1122 -32.34 -43.93 -22.54
CA LEU A 1122 -33.05 -44.61 -23.62
C LEU A 1122 -34.49 -44.90 -23.24
N ARG A 1123 -34.76 -45.36 -22.00
CA ARG A 1123 -36.13 -45.54 -21.48
C ARG A 1123 -36.94 -44.24 -21.52
N HIS A 1124 -36.30 -43.11 -21.22
CA HIS A 1124 -36.93 -41.81 -21.27
C HIS A 1124 -37.17 -41.30 -22.71
N ARG A 1125 -36.24 -41.58 -23.64
CA ARG A 1125 -36.29 -41.08 -25.03
C ARG A 1125 -37.07 -41.99 -25.99
N MET A 1126 -37.17 -43.28 -25.71
CA MET A 1126 -37.78 -44.29 -26.58
C MET A 1126 -39.02 -44.90 -25.90
N ALA A 1127 -40.21 -44.65 -26.44
CA ALA A 1127 -41.49 -45.07 -25.83
C ALA A 1127 -41.66 -46.59 -25.67
N ASN A 1128 -41.05 -47.41 -26.53
CA ASN A 1128 -41.13 -48.87 -26.49
C ASN A 1128 -39.77 -49.51 -26.16
N TYR A 1129 -38.98 -48.85 -25.31
CA TYR A 1129 -37.67 -49.35 -24.90
C TYR A 1129 -37.77 -50.63 -24.08
N ASP A 1130 -36.82 -51.54 -24.32
CA ASP A 1130 -36.62 -52.81 -23.65
C ASP A 1130 -35.12 -53.09 -23.61
N TYR A 1131 -34.57 -53.35 -22.42
CA TYR A 1131 -33.12 -53.49 -22.24
C TYR A 1131 -32.55 -54.66 -23.05
N GLU A 1132 -33.25 -55.80 -23.08
CA GLU A 1132 -32.76 -57.00 -23.77
C GLU A 1132 -32.75 -56.85 -25.29
N ARG A 1133 -33.70 -56.08 -25.85
CA ARG A 1133 -33.78 -55.81 -27.30
C ARG A 1133 -32.88 -54.69 -27.77
N HIS A 1134 -32.74 -53.62 -26.99
CA HIS A 1134 -32.15 -52.36 -27.45
C HIS A 1134 -30.75 -52.09 -26.89
N PHE A 1135 -30.30 -52.78 -25.85
CA PHE A 1135 -28.95 -52.59 -25.31
C PHE A 1135 -27.99 -53.69 -25.79
N GLY A 1136 -26.93 -53.26 -26.50
CA GLY A 1136 -25.97 -54.11 -27.18
C GLY A 1136 -24.75 -54.52 -26.35
N GLY A 1137 -24.42 -53.76 -25.31
CA GLY A 1137 -23.29 -54.03 -24.42
C GLY A 1137 -22.38 -52.83 -24.23
N VAL A 1138 -21.27 -53.07 -23.54
CA VAL A 1138 -20.24 -52.09 -23.19
C VAL A 1138 -18.90 -52.55 -23.75
N ILE A 1139 -18.13 -51.59 -24.27
CA ILE A 1139 -16.84 -51.79 -24.94
C ILE A 1139 -15.82 -50.86 -24.28
N TYR A 1140 -14.70 -51.40 -23.82
CA TYR A 1140 -13.55 -50.62 -23.35
C TYR A 1140 -12.40 -50.83 -24.32
N LEU A 1141 -11.93 -49.74 -24.91
CA LEU A 1141 -10.82 -49.74 -25.86
C LEU A 1141 -9.55 -49.25 -25.17
N PHE A 1142 -8.69 -50.19 -24.76
CA PHE A 1142 -7.33 -49.88 -24.33
C PHE A 1142 -6.49 -49.55 -25.57
N LEU A 1143 -6.50 -48.27 -25.95
CA LEU A 1143 -6.04 -47.77 -27.25
C LEU A 1143 -4.67 -48.33 -27.63
N ARG A 1144 -3.72 -48.34 -26.68
CA ARG A 1144 -2.33 -48.76 -26.92
C ARG A 1144 -2.21 -50.24 -27.35
N GLY A 1145 -3.18 -51.09 -26.98
CA GLY A 1145 -3.15 -52.53 -27.19
C GLY A 1145 -3.90 -53.03 -28.43
N VAL A 1146 -4.51 -52.14 -29.21
CA VAL A 1146 -5.34 -52.53 -30.36
C VAL A 1146 -4.46 -52.90 -31.56
N ASP A 1147 -4.63 -54.13 -32.06
CA ASP A 1147 -3.85 -54.69 -33.17
C ASP A 1147 -4.76 -55.40 -34.18
N SER A 1148 -4.52 -55.15 -35.47
CA SER A 1148 -5.23 -55.78 -36.60
C SER A 1148 -5.01 -57.29 -36.72
N GLU A 1149 -3.86 -57.81 -36.31
CA GLU A 1149 -3.54 -59.25 -36.41
C GLU A 1149 -4.16 -60.08 -35.27
N ARG A 1150 -4.49 -59.42 -34.15
CA ARG A 1150 -5.02 -60.03 -32.93
C ARG A 1150 -6.23 -59.26 -32.43
N PRO A 1151 -7.41 -59.43 -33.07
CA PRO A 1151 -8.58 -58.58 -32.86
C PRO A 1151 -9.19 -58.63 -31.44
N GLN A 1152 -8.77 -59.57 -30.58
CA GLN A 1152 -9.18 -59.65 -29.17
C GLN A 1152 -8.20 -58.97 -28.20
N GLN A 1153 -7.09 -58.40 -28.67
CA GLN A 1153 -6.17 -57.62 -27.83
C GLN A 1153 -6.57 -56.13 -27.84
N GLY A 1154 -6.47 -55.47 -26.69
CA GLY A 1154 -6.84 -54.05 -26.54
C GLY A 1154 -8.35 -53.78 -26.44
N ILE A 1155 -9.22 -54.77 -26.66
CA ILE A 1155 -10.68 -54.62 -26.62
C ILE A 1155 -11.26 -55.49 -25.51
N PHE A 1156 -11.93 -54.87 -24.54
CA PHE A 1156 -12.69 -55.56 -23.50
C PHE A 1156 -14.18 -55.33 -23.72
N THR A 1157 -14.99 -56.38 -23.66
CA THR A 1157 -16.44 -56.29 -23.85
C THR A 1157 -17.19 -56.95 -22.70
N THR A 1158 -18.27 -56.30 -22.25
CA THR A 1158 -19.19 -56.88 -21.25
C THR A 1158 -20.63 -56.47 -21.53
N ARG A 1159 -21.59 -57.23 -21.01
CA ARG A 1159 -23.01 -56.88 -21.08
C ARG A 1159 -23.62 -57.09 -19.69
N PRO A 1160 -23.79 -56.01 -18.89
CA PRO A 1160 -24.41 -56.12 -17.57
C PRO A 1160 -25.76 -56.82 -17.63
N ALA A 1161 -26.03 -57.69 -16.65
CA ALA A 1161 -27.29 -58.41 -16.57
C ALA A 1161 -28.46 -57.43 -16.37
N ALA A 1162 -29.59 -57.63 -17.07
CA ALA A 1162 -30.76 -56.77 -16.92
C ALA A 1162 -31.25 -56.66 -15.47
N ALA A 1163 -31.17 -57.77 -14.72
CA ALA A 1163 -31.53 -57.81 -13.30
C ALA A 1163 -30.63 -56.90 -12.43
N LEU A 1164 -29.34 -56.77 -12.75
CA LEU A 1164 -28.43 -55.86 -12.05
C LEU A 1164 -28.82 -54.41 -12.31
N ILE A 1165 -29.06 -54.04 -13.57
CA ILE A 1165 -29.40 -52.66 -13.94
C ILE A 1165 -30.74 -52.24 -13.34
N ASN A 1166 -31.75 -53.12 -13.32
CA ASN A 1166 -33.03 -52.82 -12.67
C ASN A 1166 -32.86 -52.63 -11.15
N GLN A 1167 -32.13 -53.50 -10.46
CA GLN A 1167 -31.90 -53.32 -9.01
C GLN A 1167 -31.04 -52.09 -8.68
N LEU A 1168 -30.09 -51.74 -9.55
CA LEU A 1168 -29.35 -50.47 -9.43
C LEU A 1168 -30.26 -49.26 -9.67
N ASP A 1169 -31.19 -49.35 -10.62
CA ASP A 1169 -32.18 -48.31 -10.90
C ASP A 1169 -33.07 -48.07 -9.68
N ASP A 1170 -33.61 -49.14 -9.11
CA ASP A 1170 -34.46 -49.15 -7.91
C ASP A 1170 -33.70 -48.59 -6.69
N MET A 1171 -32.44 -49.01 -6.50
CA MET A 1171 -31.55 -48.51 -5.45
C MET A 1171 -31.32 -46.99 -5.56
N PHE A 1172 -31.14 -46.46 -6.77
CA PHE A 1172 -30.96 -45.03 -7.00
C PHE A 1172 -32.28 -44.24 -6.90
N ALA A 1173 -33.41 -44.84 -7.26
CA ALA A 1173 -34.75 -44.27 -7.13
C ALA A 1173 -35.27 -44.29 -5.69
N GLY A 1174 -34.75 -45.18 -4.84
CA GLY A 1174 -35.19 -45.37 -3.46
C GLY A 1174 -36.42 -46.26 -3.33
N GLU A 1175 -36.70 -47.10 -4.32
CA GLU A 1175 -37.81 -48.05 -4.32
C GLU A 1175 -37.27 -49.42 -3.87
N MET A 1176 -37.19 -49.67 -2.55
CA MET A 1176 -36.96 -51.04 -2.10
C MET A 1176 -38.24 -51.86 -2.21
N SER A 1177 -38.16 -52.95 -2.98
CA SER A 1177 -39.11 -54.07 -2.94
C SER A 1177 -39.28 -54.56 -1.50
N GLU A 1178 -40.53 -54.57 -1.01
CA GLU A 1178 -40.95 -55.25 0.23
C GLU A 1178 -40.74 -56.77 0.09
N GLU A 1179 -39.51 -57.27 0.23
CA GLU A 1179 -39.29 -58.71 0.40
C GLU A 1179 -37.95 -58.97 1.13
N ALA A 1180 -37.90 -58.57 2.40
CA ALA A 1180 -37.07 -59.19 3.45
C ALA A 1180 -37.49 -58.65 4.84
N GLN A 1181 -38.55 -59.26 5.41
CA GLN A 1181 -38.78 -59.32 6.86
C GLN A 1181 -38.26 -60.66 7.38
#